data_AF-A0AA96HNS0-F1
#
_entry.id   AF-A0AA96HNS0-F1
#
_cell.length_a   1.000
_cell.length_b   1.000
_cell.length_c   1.000
_cell.angle_alpha   90.00
_cell.angle_beta   90.00
_cell.angle_gamma   90.00
#
_symmetry.space_group_name_H-M   'P 1'
#
loop_
_entity.id
_entity.type
_entity.pdbx_description
1 polymer ?
#
loop_
_entity_poly.entity_id
_entity_poly.type
_entity_poly.pdbx_seq_one_letter_code
_entity_poly.pdbx_strand_id
1 'polypeptide(L)'
;MSISKRCKLCVAIPIALSAMVTSQVQAVGNCDANVYPNWTQVDWKGDPSHAASGDVMVYQSAAYKAKWWTQSAPGSDESWEFLENCGSSSSSSSSSSSSSSSSSSSSSSSSSSSSSSSSSSSSSSSSSSSSSSSSSSSSSSSSSSGGSACDGINAYPDWPQTDWQGNPSHANAGDKMQHEGSAYTANWWTASVPGSDGSWTFSFSCASSSSSSGSSSSGGGSTLPNRADPVSLKVHGWPEYLAMGTITDNSFSRNADLASSQVDAIFKYAGDGAGNRGAVIEPTVTLQTIQQANDIEQIRGGDVNPTMVVYTANASGGGVASEDILIYDNLVMHYQNLIRMSAAMQASKDANDASAGSVVLNADLFGEWQASRTSMFKAAYGDASAWTPILVKQALKEAITKEADYKVNGAQSLSTLYDLTALQTEIDTLIEDNVKGWVKSQNLVMTRFSPDVAFGWVVNLWNPGSANWVHTDYSGQQAVWDAASQSTAGFVEFIGAYDNDEFRPDFLTFDKYERDGFSPAARGNYAFGAKEWENYLNYVKQITDYIDTPAMIWQIPGGHMATVGEDIGTYDLANHSASGATYFMGDKNVGKDISNIRSEVLSIPLNATIYDGATSVQALLQQTPNYDWGVSQLRRAAYSNVFSIMWGGGSTTAVVPIATNGPGDNNWLKNKVVSYQTKGRVPLYYVGGGAATTPITSLPALNTELESLETKMNNEVFLTQLPDNSWIPSTIYKWNDFLAALNSMHNVGVENVKFWLTEPGVDDATNIKYAKVAIASFLAQSMKETIQYDACDENNWSINTGDPVNYPLSASCGQLQQNYEEYGVNPATGNDLPYSCPRNPKMEMTAITHAKWYGAPAPLFVAPDRVLNDLGLLVNGNVGYWNYGDNQDCYGDKPTFDPSKQVYLRESCASYQDQKAGKFVWDGSAQKSLEGCGWWGRGVIQTTGRYNFGKLNHFMGRSHVDPDIVGTTVEGIDVKAAPESPLYADMDLCFNPELVCSTQEHGEIKWIAGIFYWMNEVQGYNDVGGTYADWNYFEQLKAYVDGGLVGTKFIDDISGIVNRGCPDKTCPISGPVDGLDKRQENFFKALQAMGLNPTK
;
A
#
# COMPACT_ATOMS: atom_id res chain seq x y z
N MET A 1 -58.83 -9.13 -18.45
CA MET A 1 -59.90 -8.98 -19.47
C MET A 1 -59.49 -7.95 -20.51
N SER A 2 -59.74 -8.27 -21.78
CA SER A 2 -60.41 -7.40 -22.79
C SER A 2 -59.75 -6.06 -23.19
N ILE A 3 -59.07 -5.92 -24.33
CA ILE A 3 -59.53 -5.99 -25.76
C ILE A 3 -60.25 -4.72 -26.26
N SER A 4 -59.55 -3.89 -27.06
CA SER A 4 -59.94 -3.36 -28.40
C SER A 4 -59.26 -2.02 -28.75
N LYS A 5 -59.09 -1.56 -30.00
CA LYS A 5 -58.98 -2.10 -31.39
C LYS A 5 -58.46 -0.90 -32.23
N ARG A 6 -57.42 -1.02 -33.07
CA ARG A 6 -57.37 -1.58 -34.46
C ARG A 6 -58.22 -0.84 -35.51
N CYS A 7 -57.71 -0.86 -36.77
CA CYS A 7 -58.39 -0.69 -38.08
C CYS A 7 -58.52 0.76 -38.64
N LYS A 8 -58.43 1.02 -39.98
CA LYS A 8 -58.17 0.15 -41.17
C LYS A 8 -57.96 0.92 -42.51
N LEU A 9 -57.59 0.15 -43.55
CA LEU A 9 -57.65 0.42 -45.03
C LEU A 9 -56.67 1.49 -45.57
N CYS A 10 -55.90 1.35 -46.66
CA CYS A 10 -55.90 0.55 -47.92
C CYS A 10 -56.58 1.19 -49.15
N VAL A 11 -55.79 1.43 -50.21
CA VAL A 11 -56.15 1.42 -51.66
C VAL A 11 -54.94 0.82 -52.42
N ALA A 12 -55.12 0.28 -53.63
CA ALA A 12 -54.07 -0.44 -54.37
C ALA A 12 -54.12 -0.23 -55.90
N ILE A 13 -52.95 -0.40 -56.55
CA ILE A 13 -52.71 -0.93 -57.93
C ILE A 13 -53.33 -0.14 -59.12
N PRO A 14 -52.51 0.28 -60.09
CA PRO A 14 -52.42 -0.47 -61.36
C PRO A 14 -50.99 -0.80 -61.82
N ILE A 15 -50.91 -1.73 -62.78
CA ILE A 15 -49.68 -2.29 -63.38
C ILE A 15 -49.43 -1.69 -64.77
N ALA A 16 -48.16 -1.49 -65.14
CA ALA A 16 -47.70 -1.43 -66.53
C ALA A 16 -46.35 -2.18 -66.66
N LEU A 17 -46.07 -2.79 -67.82
CA LEU A 17 -44.95 -3.71 -68.02
C LEU A 17 -44.16 -3.37 -69.29
N SER A 18 -42.86 -3.71 -69.25
CA SER A 18 -41.97 -4.01 -70.39
C SER A 18 -41.13 -2.88 -70.98
N ALA A 19 -39.83 -2.89 -70.63
CA ALA A 19 -38.73 -2.97 -71.60
C ALA A 19 -37.46 -3.51 -70.89
N MET A 20 -36.64 -4.30 -71.58
CA MET A 20 -35.31 -4.70 -71.11
C MET A 20 -34.24 -3.71 -71.62
N VAL A 21 -33.28 -3.36 -70.78
CA VAL A 21 -31.94 -2.89 -71.21
C VAL A 21 -30.90 -3.60 -70.33
N THR A 22 -29.76 -3.95 -70.92
CA THR A 22 -28.69 -4.74 -70.29
C THR A 22 -27.79 -3.92 -69.36
N SER A 23 -27.09 -4.64 -68.48
CA SER A 23 -26.17 -4.13 -67.47
C SER A 23 -25.03 -3.26 -67.98
N GLN A 24 -24.67 -2.25 -67.18
CA GLN A 24 -23.28 -2.04 -66.77
C GLN A 24 -23.24 -1.91 -65.25
N VAL A 25 -22.27 -2.58 -64.62
CA VAL A 25 -21.94 -2.40 -63.21
C VAL A 25 -20.65 -1.59 -63.17
N GLN A 26 -20.70 -0.37 -62.65
CA GLN A 26 -19.48 0.28 -62.18
C GLN A 26 -19.12 -0.33 -60.83
N ALA A 27 -17.87 -0.76 -60.67
CA ALA A 27 -17.33 -1.05 -59.35
C ALA A 27 -17.17 0.28 -58.61
N VAL A 28 -17.87 0.42 -57.50
CA VAL A 28 -17.70 1.51 -56.53
C VAL A 28 -16.48 1.16 -55.67
N GLY A 29 -15.64 2.15 -55.32
CA GLY A 29 -14.48 1.91 -54.45
C GLY A 29 -14.92 1.68 -53.01
N ASN A 30 -14.15 0.93 -52.21
CA ASN A 30 -14.55 0.68 -50.82
C ASN A 30 -14.52 1.98 -49.99
N CYS A 31 -13.74 2.97 -50.46
CA CYS A 31 -13.64 4.32 -49.93
C CYS A 31 -14.84 5.25 -50.23
N ASP A 32 -15.77 4.86 -51.11
CA ASP A 32 -17.00 5.62 -51.40
C ASP A 32 -18.18 5.23 -50.47
N ALA A 33 -17.90 4.44 -49.42
CA ALA A 33 -18.91 3.86 -48.54
C ALA A 33 -19.31 4.77 -47.34
N ASN A 34 -20.28 4.31 -46.54
CA ASN A 34 -20.82 5.05 -45.39
C ASN A 34 -19.74 5.42 -44.36
N VAL A 35 -19.60 6.71 -44.05
CA VAL A 35 -18.62 7.20 -43.06
C VAL A 35 -19.18 7.08 -41.65
N TYR A 36 -18.47 6.39 -40.75
CA TYR A 36 -18.85 6.27 -39.33
C TYR A 36 -18.89 7.66 -38.65
N PRO A 37 -19.92 7.97 -37.81
CA PRO A 37 -20.91 7.07 -37.22
C PRO A 37 -22.21 6.88 -38.03
N ASN A 38 -22.26 7.26 -39.31
CA ASN A 38 -23.46 7.07 -40.14
C ASN A 38 -23.57 5.61 -40.62
N TRP A 39 -24.11 4.74 -39.77
CA TRP A 39 -24.32 3.31 -40.01
C TRP A 39 -24.99 2.95 -41.34
N THR A 40 -24.66 1.78 -41.89
CA THR A 40 -25.26 1.24 -43.12
C THR A 40 -26.68 0.70 -42.90
N GLN A 41 -26.97 0.17 -41.71
CA GLN A 41 -28.28 -0.38 -41.34
C GLN A 41 -28.98 0.49 -40.28
N VAL A 42 -30.30 0.49 -40.34
CA VAL A 42 -31.18 1.23 -39.43
C VAL A 42 -31.83 0.33 -38.38
N ASP A 43 -32.25 0.93 -37.26
CA ASP A 43 -33.06 0.25 -36.25
C ASP A 43 -34.54 0.07 -36.70
N TRP A 44 -35.39 -0.42 -35.80
CA TRP A 44 -36.81 -0.63 -36.07
C TRP A 44 -37.66 0.65 -36.19
N LYS A 45 -37.10 1.83 -35.86
CA LYS A 45 -37.71 3.15 -36.09
C LYS A 45 -37.27 3.77 -37.41
N GLY A 46 -36.08 3.41 -37.88
CA GLY A 46 -35.43 3.96 -39.08
C GLY A 46 -34.17 4.77 -38.80
N ASP A 47 -33.64 4.75 -37.57
CA ASP A 47 -32.44 5.50 -37.17
C ASP A 47 -31.17 4.65 -37.43
N PRO A 48 -30.10 5.17 -38.08
CA PRO A 48 -28.86 4.42 -38.33
C PRO A 48 -28.24 3.87 -37.04
N SER A 49 -27.98 2.56 -36.97
CA SER A 49 -27.64 1.89 -35.70
C SER A 49 -26.62 0.76 -35.76
N HIS A 50 -26.35 0.12 -36.90
CA HIS A 50 -25.44 -1.03 -36.98
C HIS A 50 -24.92 -1.28 -38.41
N ALA A 51 -23.97 -2.20 -38.55
CA ALA A 51 -23.56 -2.81 -39.82
C ALA A 51 -23.90 -4.31 -39.86
N ALA A 52 -24.16 -4.84 -41.05
CA ALA A 52 -24.43 -6.27 -41.30
C ALA A 52 -23.29 -6.95 -42.07
N SER A 53 -23.30 -8.29 -42.12
CA SER A 53 -22.29 -9.08 -42.84
C SER A 53 -22.17 -8.65 -44.31
N GLY A 54 -21.00 -8.17 -44.71
CA GLY A 54 -20.69 -7.67 -46.05
C GLY A 54 -20.77 -6.15 -46.22
N ASP A 55 -21.35 -5.41 -45.26
CA ASP A 55 -21.41 -3.95 -45.31
C ASP A 55 -20.01 -3.33 -45.21
N VAL A 56 -19.76 -2.27 -45.99
CA VAL A 56 -18.51 -1.50 -45.96
C VAL A 56 -18.78 -0.14 -45.32
N MET A 57 -17.87 0.30 -44.46
CA MET A 57 -17.87 1.62 -43.83
C MET A 57 -16.47 2.23 -43.79
N VAL A 58 -16.41 3.56 -43.89
CA VAL A 58 -15.17 4.34 -43.81
C VAL A 58 -15.02 4.94 -42.42
N TYR A 59 -13.84 4.80 -41.81
CA TYR A 59 -13.49 5.43 -40.54
C TYR A 59 -12.01 5.84 -40.54
N GLN A 60 -11.69 7.01 -39.98
CA GLN A 60 -10.32 7.55 -39.89
C GLN A 60 -9.50 7.50 -41.20
N SER A 61 -10.16 7.68 -42.35
CA SER A 61 -9.59 7.59 -43.71
C SER A 61 -9.24 6.19 -44.20
N ALA A 62 -9.73 5.12 -43.57
CA ALA A 62 -9.64 3.74 -44.05
C ALA A 62 -11.03 3.11 -44.27
N ALA A 63 -11.12 2.18 -45.22
CA ALA A 63 -12.33 1.40 -45.50
C ALA A 63 -12.26 0.03 -44.83
N TYR A 64 -13.34 -0.34 -44.13
CA TYR A 64 -13.49 -1.60 -43.41
C TYR A 64 -14.81 -2.27 -43.79
N LYS A 65 -14.84 -3.60 -43.74
CA LYS A 65 -16.00 -4.44 -44.02
C LYS A 65 -16.43 -5.24 -42.81
N ALA A 66 -17.70 -5.18 -42.46
CA ALA A 66 -18.26 -5.97 -41.38
C ALA A 66 -18.34 -7.45 -41.80
N LYS A 67 -17.75 -8.34 -41.00
CA LYS A 67 -17.77 -9.80 -41.22
C LYS A 67 -19.11 -10.42 -40.81
N TRP A 68 -19.72 -9.88 -39.76
CA TRP A 68 -21.04 -10.23 -39.24
C TRP A 68 -21.77 -8.97 -38.71
N TRP A 69 -22.92 -9.13 -38.07
CA TRP A 69 -23.66 -8.01 -37.47
C TRP A 69 -22.82 -7.35 -36.36
N THR A 70 -22.68 -6.02 -36.37
CA THR A 70 -21.88 -5.30 -35.37
C THR A 70 -22.36 -3.87 -35.12
N GLN A 71 -22.07 -3.36 -33.92
CA GLN A 71 -22.29 -1.97 -33.48
C GLN A 71 -20.99 -1.30 -32.98
N SER A 72 -19.83 -1.96 -33.14
CA SER A 72 -18.52 -1.41 -32.79
C SER A 72 -17.93 -0.55 -33.92
N ALA A 73 -17.08 0.42 -33.58
CA ALA A 73 -16.53 1.34 -34.59
C ALA A 73 -15.69 0.59 -35.64
N PRO A 74 -15.73 0.98 -36.93
CA PRO A 74 -15.03 0.24 -37.98
C PRO A 74 -13.54 0.08 -37.70
N GLY A 75 -13.10 -1.17 -37.54
CA GLY A 75 -11.72 -1.52 -37.21
C GLY A 75 -11.38 -1.59 -35.71
N SER A 76 -12.33 -1.38 -34.79
CA SER A 76 -12.04 -1.46 -33.35
C SER A 76 -11.94 -2.88 -32.78
N ASP A 77 -12.42 -3.89 -33.50
CA ASP A 77 -12.39 -5.30 -33.09
C ASP A 77 -12.41 -6.28 -34.29
N GLU A 78 -12.44 -7.58 -33.99
CA GLU A 78 -12.44 -8.65 -34.98
C GLU A 78 -13.70 -8.75 -35.85
N SER A 79 -14.80 -8.05 -35.54
CA SER A 79 -15.99 -8.03 -36.40
C SER A 79 -15.75 -7.29 -37.73
N TRP A 80 -14.64 -6.56 -37.83
CA TRP A 80 -14.23 -5.82 -39.02
C TRP A 80 -13.05 -6.44 -39.77
N GLU A 81 -13.07 -6.29 -41.10
CA GLU A 81 -12.03 -6.64 -42.06
C GLU A 81 -11.51 -5.34 -42.69
N PHE A 82 -10.25 -4.97 -42.47
CA PHE A 82 -9.64 -3.83 -43.17
C PHE A 82 -9.51 -4.15 -44.67
N LEU A 83 -9.92 -3.20 -45.53
CA LEU A 83 -9.85 -3.35 -46.98
C LEU A 83 -8.73 -2.51 -47.59
N GLU A 84 -8.79 -1.18 -47.44
CA GLU A 84 -7.85 -0.25 -48.05
C GLU A 84 -7.79 1.10 -47.30
N ASN A 85 -6.73 1.86 -47.54
CA ASN A 85 -6.53 3.19 -46.95
C ASN A 85 -6.87 4.28 -48.00
N CYS A 86 -7.82 5.16 -47.68
CA CYS A 86 -8.47 6.10 -48.61
C CYS A 86 -7.71 7.42 -48.81
N GLY A 87 -6.42 7.48 -48.42
CA GLY A 87 -5.57 8.65 -48.57
C GLY A 87 -5.18 8.91 -50.03
N SER A 88 -5.64 10.04 -50.59
CA SER A 88 -5.31 10.43 -51.97
C SER A 88 -3.83 10.79 -52.15
N SER A 89 -3.23 10.45 -53.29
CA SER A 89 -1.89 10.93 -53.64
C SER A 89 -1.66 11.17 -55.14
N SER A 90 -0.77 12.12 -55.43
CA SER A 90 -0.17 12.47 -56.74
C SER A 90 -1.01 13.24 -57.79
N SER A 91 -0.56 14.46 -58.08
CA SER A 91 -0.40 15.03 -59.43
C SER A 91 0.71 16.10 -59.39
N SER A 92 1.36 16.42 -60.51
CA SER A 92 2.77 16.87 -60.47
C SER A 92 3.17 18.04 -61.40
N SER A 93 4.16 18.82 -60.92
CA SER A 93 5.18 19.60 -61.66
C SER A 93 4.79 20.72 -62.64
N SER A 94 5.32 21.94 -62.42
CA SER A 94 6.27 22.61 -63.37
C SER A 94 6.82 23.98 -62.93
N SER A 95 8.15 24.05 -62.78
CA SER A 95 9.12 25.15 -63.07
C SER A 95 8.80 26.67 -62.93
N SER A 96 9.60 27.31 -62.06
CA SER A 96 10.43 28.54 -62.26
C SER A 96 9.82 29.97 -62.39
N SER A 97 10.24 30.86 -61.48
CA SER A 97 10.83 32.21 -61.75
C SER A 97 11.40 32.86 -60.47
N SER A 98 12.31 33.86 -60.60
CA SER A 98 13.18 34.38 -59.51
C SER A 98 13.08 35.89 -59.27
N SER A 99 13.28 36.37 -58.03
CA SER A 99 13.81 37.69 -57.57
C SER A 99 13.64 37.81 -56.03
N SER A 100 14.67 37.89 -55.17
CA SER A 100 15.49 39.07 -54.78
C SER A 100 14.67 40.23 -54.12
N SER A 101 15.05 40.88 -53.01
CA SER A 101 16.15 40.74 -52.00
C SER A 101 15.62 41.27 -50.63
N SER A 102 16.32 41.59 -49.53
CA SER A 102 17.74 41.90 -49.15
C SER A 102 17.97 41.55 -47.65
N SER A 103 19.18 41.22 -47.14
CA SER A 103 20.26 42.08 -46.57
C SER A 103 19.95 42.78 -45.21
N SER A 104 20.88 43.01 -44.26
CA SER A 104 22.26 42.52 -43.95
C SER A 104 22.83 43.28 -42.72
N SER A 105 23.84 42.85 -41.92
CA SER A 105 24.40 41.55 -41.49
C SER A 105 25.61 41.79 -40.54
N SER A 106 26.18 40.73 -39.91
CA SER A 106 27.56 40.66 -39.31
C SER A 106 27.83 41.40 -37.96
N SER A 107 28.94 41.20 -37.23
CA SER A 107 30.24 40.48 -37.50
C SER A 107 30.83 39.93 -36.17
N SER A 108 31.36 38.69 -36.04
CA SER A 108 32.73 38.14 -36.39
C SER A 108 33.88 38.57 -35.44
N SER A 109 34.99 37.83 -35.19
CA SER A 109 35.65 36.71 -35.93
C SER A 109 36.72 35.92 -35.12
N SER A 110 37.19 34.77 -35.66
CA SER A 110 38.57 34.19 -35.62
C SER A 110 39.21 33.67 -34.31
N SER A 111 40.07 32.61 -34.28
CA SER A 111 40.40 31.54 -35.26
C SER A 111 41.35 30.43 -34.73
N SER A 112 41.26 29.23 -35.33
CA SER A 112 42.36 28.29 -35.75
C SER A 112 43.26 27.49 -34.77
N SER A 113 43.19 26.15 -34.95
CA SER A 113 44.28 25.18 -35.26
C SER A 113 45.22 24.54 -34.20
N SER A 114 44.92 23.27 -33.89
CA SER A 114 45.73 22.03 -34.09
C SER A 114 46.95 21.61 -33.22
N SER A 115 46.91 20.32 -32.86
CA SER A 115 47.96 19.27 -32.89
C SER A 115 49.03 19.10 -31.78
N SER A 116 48.77 18.10 -30.94
CA SER A 116 49.54 16.83 -30.77
C SER A 116 50.78 16.68 -29.85
N SER A 117 50.68 15.63 -29.01
CA SER A 117 51.65 14.52 -28.79
C SER A 117 52.62 14.51 -27.58
N SER A 118 52.55 13.39 -26.83
CA SER A 118 53.64 12.59 -26.20
C SER A 118 54.57 13.22 -25.12
N SER A 119 55.06 12.49 -24.10
CA SER A 119 54.80 11.11 -23.61
C SER A 119 55.56 10.85 -22.30
N SER A 120 55.26 9.71 -21.63
CA SER A 120 56.20 8.87 -20.83
C SER A 120 56.85 9.44 -19.54
N SER A 121 57.14 8.67 -18.48
CA SER A 121 56.86 7.25 -18.17
C SER A 121 57.12 6.89 -16.69
N SER A 122 56.52 5.78 -16.24
CA SER A 122 56.87 4.90 -15.10
C SER A 122 58.29 5.01 -14.49
N SER A 123 58.50 4.77 -13.18
CA SER A 123 58.42 3.45 -12.50
C SER A 123 58.87 3.63 -11.01
N SER A 124 59.04 2.64 -10.10
CA SER A 124 59.18 1.17 -10.18
C SER A 124 58.87 0.44 -8.85
N SER A 125 58.60 -0.86 -8.94
CA SER A 125 58.35 -1.83 -7.84
C SER A 125 59.61 -2.46 -7.18
N SER A 126 59.46 -3.04 -5.99
CA SER A 126 60.38 -4.04 -5.39
C SER A 126 59.65 -4.83 -4.25
N SER A 127 59.30 -6.13 -4.36
CA SER A 127 60.12 -7.38 -4.28
C SER A 127 60.16 -7.98 -2.85
N SER A 128 60.23 -9.30 -2.55
CA SER A 128 60.27 -10.56 -3.34
C SER A 128 60.27 -11.83 -2.43
N SER A 129 60.19 -13.05 -3.03
CA SER A 129 60.76 -14.37 -2.58
C SER A 129 60.31 -15.00 -1.23
N SER A 130 59.71 -16.20 -1.11
CA SER A 130 60.10 -17.61 -1.48
C SER A 130 61.14 -18.28 -0.52
N SER A 131 61.12 -19.57 -0.10
CA SER A 131 60.45 -20.81 -0.61
C SER A 131 60.41 -22.02 0.38
N SER A 132 59.70 -23.10 -0.01
CA SER A 132 60.02 -24.57 0.15
C SER A 132 59.82 -25.43 1.45
N SER A 133 58.77 -26.28 1.43
CA SER A 133 58.74 -27.79 1.60
C SER A 133 58.70 -28.56 2.97
N SER A 134 57.79 -29.58 3.03
CA SER A 134 57.92 -30.96 3.65
C SER A 134 57.02 -31.42 4.84
N SER A 135 55.94 -32.19 4.52
CA SER A 135 55.43 -33.46 5.13
C SER A 135 54.94 -33.65 6.61
N SER A 136 53.61 -33.87 6.77
CA SER A 136 52.87 -34.89 7.59
C SER A 136 53.10 -35.04 9.11
N SER A 137 52.09 -34.99 10.02
CA SER A 137 50.91 -35.91 10.08
C SER A 137 49.93 -35.63 11.26
N SER A 138 48.63 -35.91 11.03
CA SER A 138 47.53 -36.23 11.98
C SER A 138 47.34 -35.50 13.34
N SER A 139 46.22 -34.76 13.46
CA SER A 139 45.30 -34.75 14.63
C SER A 139 43.93 -34.22 14.19
N SER A 140 42.84 -34.76 14.74
CA SER A 140 41.46 -34.46 14.31
C SER A 140 40.79 -33.37 15.15
N SER A 141 40.11 -32.43 14.50
CA SER A 141 39.04 -31.63 15.11
C SER A 141 37.95 -31.40 14.06
N SER A 142 36.68 -31.52 14.45
CA SER A 142 35.53 -31.48 13.55
C SER A 142 34.83 -30.12 13.58
N SER A 143 34.87 -29.39 12.48
CA SER A 143 34.07 -28.19 12.24
C SER A 143 32.75 -28.56 11.58
N SER A 144 31.63 -28.29 12.25
CA SER A 144 30.28 -28.54 11.73
C SER A 144 29.83 -27.40 10.82
N SER A 145 30.01 -27.58 9.50
CA SER A 145 29.31 -26.79 8.49
C SER A 145 27.81 -27.07 8.53
N GLY A 146 26.98 -26.05 8.35
CA GLY A 146 25.53 -26.21 8.22
C GLY A 146 25.18 -27.05 6.98
N GLY A 147 24.25 -27.99 7.13
CA GLY A 147 23.74 -28.81 6.04
C GLY A 147 22.63 -28.12 5.25
N SER A 148 22.40 -28.58 4.02
CA SER A 148 21.27 -28.16 3.18
C SER A 148 19.97 -28.84 3.64
N ALA A 149 18.82 -28.20 3.42
CA ALA A 149 17.51 -28.77 3.76
C ALA A 149 17.20 -30.08 3.01
N CYS A 150 17.89 -30.35 1.90
CA CYS A 150 17.76 -31.58 1.10
C CYS A 150 18.96 -32.55 1.23
N ASP A 151 19.83 -32.38 2.24
CA ASP A 151 20.95 -33.31 2.49
C ASP A 151 20.43 -34.74 2.73
N GLY A 152 20.96 -35.69 1.97
CA GLY A 152 20.55 -37.10 2.01
C GLY A 152 19.34 -37.46 1.14
N ILE A 153 18.77 -36.53 0.37
CA ILE A 153 17.70 -36.83 -0.60
C ILE A 153 18.30 -37.01 -2.01
N ASN A 154 18.01 -38.14 -2.64
CA ASN A 154 18.34 -38.44 -4.05
C ASN A 154 17.90 -37.32 -5.00
N ALA A 155 18.75 -36.91 -5.95
CA ALA A 155 18.42 -35.89 -6.94
C ALA A 155 18.04 -36.51 -8.29
N TYR A 156 16.97 -36.05 -8.94
CA TYR A 156 16.58 -36.53 -10.27
C TYR A 156 17.72 -36.31 -11.28
N PRO A 157 18.13 -37.33 -12.07
CA PRO A 157 17.46 -38.61 -12.33
C PRO A 157 17.94 -39.83 -11.50
N ASP A 158 18.71 -39.64 -10.42
CA ASP A 158 19.22 -40.75 -9.59
C ASP A 158 18.13 -41.34 -8.69
N TRP A 159 17.35 -42.27 -9.23
CA TRP A 159 16.22 -42.92 -8.55
C TRP A 159 16.57 -43.64 -7.22
N PRO A 160 15.71 -43.53 -6.18
CA PRO A 160 15.92 -44.23 -4.91
C PRO A 160 15.71 -45.75 -5.00
N GLN A 161 14.99 -46.24 -6.01
CA GLN A 161 14.72 -47.67 -6.22
C GLN A 161 15.32 -48.17 -7.53
N THR A 162 15.84 -49.40 -7.51
CA THR A 162 16.52 -50.02 -8.67
C THR A 162 15.62 -50.95 -9.48
N ASP A 163 15.98 -51.16 -10.75
CA ASP A 163 15.46 -52.25 -11.58
C ASP A 163 15.99 -53.63 -11.11
N TRP A 164 15.63 -54.70 -11.82
CA TRP A 164 16.04 -56.06 -11.49
C TRP A 164 17.52 -56.37 -11.82
N GLN A 165 18.22 -55.46 -12.51
CA GLN A 165 19.65 -55.52 -12.76
C GLN A 165 20.47 -54.67 -11.76
N GLY A 166 19.80 -53.85 -10.94
CA GLY A 166 20.43 -52.99 -9.93
C GLY A 166 20.65 -51.52 -10.37
N ASN A 167 20.06 -51.08 -11.49
CA ASN A 167 20.17 -49.68 -11.94
C ASN A 167 19.03 -48.82 -11.37
N PRO A 168 19.27 -47.59 -10.88
CA PRO A 168 18.21 -46.64 -10.51
C PRO A 168 17.13 -46.50 -11.60
N SER A 169 15.84 -46.67 -11.26
CA SER A 169 14.74 -46.64 -12.23
C SER A 169 13.39 -46.06 -11.78
N HIS A 170 13.06 -46.03 -10.48
CA HIS A 170 11.75 -45.57 -10.01
C HIS A 170 11.75 -45.11 -8.54
N ALA A 171 10.61 -44.61 -8.07
CA ALA A 171 10.29 -44.32 -6.68
C ALA A 171 9.01 -45.07 -6.26
N ASN A 172 8.94 -45.49 -5.00
CA ASN A 172 7.77 -46.13 -4.37
C ASN A 172 7.03 -45.14 -3.46
N ALA A 173 5.82 -45.51 -3.02
CA ALA A 173 5.02 -44.71 -2.08
C ALA A 173 5.82 -44.34 -0.82
N GLY A 174 6.00 -43.05 -0.57
CA GLY A 174 6.76 -42.50 0.57
C GLY A 174 8.23 -42.15 0.28
N ASP A 175 8.81 -42.63 -0.83
CA ASP A 175 10.18 -42.26 -1.22
C ASP A 175 10.30 -40.76 -1.51
N LYS A 176 11.46 -40.18 -1.23
CA LYS A 176 11.78 -38.77 -1.49
C LYS A 176 12.80 -38.60 -2.61
N MET A 177 12.59 -37.60 -3.46
CA MET A 177 13.55 -37.16 -4.48
C MET A 177 13.52 -35.63 -4.59
N GLN A 178 14.67 -35.00 -4.84
CA GLN A 178 14.77 -33.58 -5.14
C GLN A 178 14.88 -33.33 -6.66
N HIS A 179 14.21 -32.29 -7.14
CA HIS A 179 14.27 -31.79 -8.51
C HIS A 179 14.12 -30.26 -8.47
N GLU A 180 14.89 -29.54 -9.29
CA GLU A 180 14.85 -28.07 -9.42
C GLU A 180 14.77 -27.30 -8.07
N GLY A 181 15.64 -27.68 -7.13
CA GLY A 181 15.72 -27.03 -5.82
C GLY A 181 14.55 -27.32 -4.86
N SER A 182 13.73 -28.33 -5.15
CA SER A 182 12.58 -28.74 -4.32
C SER A 182 12.55 -30.24 -4.07
N ALA A 183 12.20 -30.65 -2.85
CA ALA A 183 12.00 -32.05 -2.48
C ALA A 183 10.53 -32.46 -2.64
N TYR A 184 10.30 -33.63 -3.23
CA TYR A 184 8.99 -34.24 -3.44
C TYR A 184 8.95 -35.64 -2.82
N THR A 185 7.76 -36.08 -2.41
CA THR A 185 7.48 -37.47 -2.01
C THR A 185 6.60 -38.14 -3.07
N ALA A 186 6.95 -39.36 -3.46
CA ALA A 186 6.12 -40.16 -4.36
C ALA A 186 4.87 -40.69 -3.63
N ASN A 187 3.70 -40.49 -4.23
CA ASN A 187 2.39 -40.90 -3.70
C ASN A 187 2.13 -42.40 -3.91
N TRP A 188 2.70 -42.97 -4.97
CA TRP A 188 2.66 -44.39 -5.34
C TRP A 188 3.89 -44.71 -6.23
N TRP A 189 3.96 -45.93 -6.79
CA TRP A 189 5.03 -46.30 -7.74
C TRP A 189 5.06 -45.32 -8.92
N THR A 190 6.20 -44.68 -9.17
CA THR A 190 6.36 -43.73 -10.28
C THR A 190 7.76 -43.72 -10.87
N ALA A 191 7.83 -43.37 -12.17
CA ALA A 191 9.04 -43.13 -12.94
C ALA A 191 8.97 -41.79 -13.71
N SER A 192 8.03 -40.89 -13.37
CA SER A 192 7.94 -39.53 -13.92
C SER A 192 8.74 -38.51 -13.10
N VAL A 193 9.13 -37.39 -13.73
CA VAL A 193 10.00 -36.38 -13.11
C VAL A 193 9.34 -35.81 -11.83
N PRO A 194 10.05 -35.64 -10.70
CA PRO A 194 9.46 -35.11 -9.47
C PRO A 194 8.78 -33.76 -9.67
N GLY A 195 7.51 -33.68 -9.28
CA GLY A 195 6.66 -32.49 -9.47
C GLY A 195 6.00 -32.36 -10.84
N SER A 196 6.32 -33.20 -11.84
CA SER A 196 5.74 -33.10 -13.19
C SER A 196 4.30 -33.63 -13.32
N ASP A 197 3.83 -34.45 -12.38
CA ASP A 197 2.46 -34.96 -12.32
C ASP A 197 2.03 -35.30 -10.87
N GLY A 198 0.75 -35.65 -10.71
CA GLY A 198 0.14 -35.99 -9.42
C GLY A 198 0.61 -37.29 -8.76
N SER A 199 1.55 -38.04 -9.34
CA SER A 199 2.24 -39.13 -8.63
C SER A 199 3.25 -38.61 -7.61
N TRP A 200 3.52 -37.30 -7.59
CA TRP A 200 4.37 -36.62 -6.61
C TRP A 200 3.57 -35.62 -5.77
N THR A 201 3.90 -35.51 -4.49
CA THR A 201 3.49 -34.42 -3.60
C THR A 201 4.72 -33.62 -3.21
N PHE A 202 4.70 -32.29 -3.45
CA PHE A 202 5.73 -31.37 -2.96
C PHE A 202 5.86 -31.47 -1.44
N SER A 203 7.10 -31.54 -0.94
CA SER A 203 7.40 -31.63 0.50
C SER A 203 7.93 -30.32 1.08
N PHE A 204 8.99 -29.76 0.47
CA PHE A 204 9.64 -28.53 0.90
C PHE A 204 10.65 -28.06 -0.16
N SER A 205 11.02 -26.77 -0.14
CA SER A 205 12.15 -26.27 -0.92
C SER A 205 13.48 -26.62 -0.26
N CYS A 206 14.53 -26.82 -1.07
CA CYS A 206 15.89 -27.08 -0.60
C CYS A 206 16.65 -25.81 -0.17
N ALA A 207 16.08 -24.62 -0.37
CA ALA A 207 16.73 -23.36 -0.02
C ALA A 207 16.67 -23.05 1.49
N SER A 208 17.80 -22.65 2.06
CA SER A 208 17.90 -22.13 3.43
C SER A 208 17.24 -20.74 3.55
N SER A 209 16.48 -20.51 4.61
CA SER A 209 15.56 -19.37 4.74
C SER A 209 16.20 -18.00 4.99
N SER A 210 15.80 -17.00 4.21
CA SER A 210 15.74 -15.58 4.60
C SER A 210 14.61 -14.88 3.83
N SER A 211 13.88 -13.97 4.49
CA SER A 211 12.77 -13.16 3.96
C SER A 211 11.54 -13.91 3.38
N SER A 212 10.36 -13.50 3.83
CA SER A 212 9.05 -13.98 3.40
C SER A 212 8.64 -13.33 2.07
N SER A 213 8.64 -14.11 0.98
CA SER A 213 8.09 -13.67 -0.31
C SER A 213 6.59 -13.96 -0.41
N GLY A 214 5.79 -12.92 -0.69
CA GLY A 214 4.38 -13.07 -1.05
C GLY A 214 4.20 -13.90 -2.32
N SER A 215 3.09 -14.64 -2.42
CA SER A 215 2.85 -15.59 -3.52
C SER A 215 2.53 -14.90 -4.85
N SER A 216 3.54 -14.72 -5.71
CA SER A 216 3.36 -14.29 -7.10
C SER A 216 2.75 -15.40 -7.97
N SER A 217 1.42 -15.50 -8.00
CA SER A 217 0.69 -16.44 -8.86
C SER A 217 0.45 -15.85 -10.25
N SER A 218 1.05 -16.45 -11.27
CA SER A 218 0.96 -15.98 -12.65
C SER A 218 -0.36 -16.37 -13.33
N GLY A 219 -0.94 -15.45 -14.12
CA GLY A 219 -1.92 -15.80 -15.15
C GLY A 219 -3.41 -15.83 -14.74
N GLY A 220 -3.80 -15.15 -13.66
CA GLY A 220 -5.19 -14.85 -13.34
C GLY A 220 -5.42 -13.34 -13.20
N GLY A 221 -6.65 -12.85 -13.38
CA GLY A 221 -6.97 -11.43 -13.18
C GLY A 221 -6.66 -11.02 -11.74
N SER A 222 -5.62 -10.20 -11.56
CA SER A 222 -5.01 -9.93 -10.26
C SER A 222 -6.04 -9.41 -9.23
N THR A 223 -6.12 -10.07 -8.08
CA THR A 223 -7.07 -9.73 -7.01
C THR A 223 -6.59 -8.53 -6.20
N LEU A 224 -7.54 -7.82 -5.57
CA LEU A 224 -7.25 -6.71 -4.66
C LEU A 224 -6.28 -7.18 -3.56
N PRO A 225 -5.13 -6.50 -3.34
CA PRO A 225 -4.20 -6.87 -2.29
C PRO A 225 -4.84 -6.88 -0.90
N ASN A 226 -4.52 -7.90 -0.11
CA ASN A 226 -4.82 -7.95 1.31
C ASN A 226 -3.52 -8.33 2.05
N ARG A 227 -2.84 -7.34 2.62
CA ARG A 227 -1.55 -7.53 3.28
C ARG A 227 -1.71 -7.88 4.76
N ALA A 228 -0.86 -8.79 5.23
CA ALA A 228 -0.68 -9.07 6.66
C ALA A 228 -0.15 -7.84 7.42
N ASP A 229 0.86 -7.20 6.84
CA ASP A 229 1.64 -6.09 7.41
C ASP A 229 1.57 -4.85 6.49
N PRO A 230 1.74 -3.63 7.03
CA PRO A 230 1.86 -2.42 6.20
C PRO A 230 2.96 -2.51 5.13
N VAL A 231 2.95 -1.59 4.17
CA VAL A 231 4.14 -1.33 3.35
C VAL A 231 5.11 -0.51 4.19
N SER A 232 6.40 -0.88 4.19
CA SER A 232 7.42 -0.12 4.92
C SER A 232 7.60 1.27 4.31
N LEU A 233 7.40 2.32 5.11
CA LEU A 233 7.47 3.71 4.66
C LEU A 233 8.85 4.36 4.91
N LYS A 234 9.86 3.52 5.18
CA LYS A 234 11.23 3.93 5.45
C LYS A 234 12.03 4.02 4.14
N VAL A 235 12.07 5.21 3.57
CA VAL A 235 12.90 5.55 2.40
C VAL A 235 14.23 6.14 2.86
N HIS A 236 15.34 5.77 2.22
CA HIS A 236 16.65 6.33 2.56
C HIS A 236 16.72 7.84 2.29
N GLY A 237 17.22 8.62 3.24
CA GLY A 237 17.28 10.08 3.14
C GLY A 237 15.96 10.81 3.37
N TRP A 238 14.97 10.15 3.98
CA TRP A 238 13.70 10.76 4.37
C TRP A 238 13.42 10.53 5.87
N PRO A 239 12.69 11.45 6.52
CA PRO A 239 12.47 11.41 7.96
C PRO A 239 11.48 10.33 8.42
N GLU A 240 11.43 10.11 9.74
CA GLU A 240 10.53 9.17 10.42
C GLU A 240 9.04 9.59 10.47
N TYR A 241 8.68 10.65 9.74
CA TYR A 241 7.34 11.24 9.68
C TYR A 241 6.99 11.66 8.24
N LEU A 242 5.70 11.79 7.95
CA LEU A 242 5.22 12.19 6.62
C LEU A 242 5.83 13.54 6.20
N ALA A 243 6.64 13.52 5.16
CA ALA A 243 7.45 14.65 4.74
C ALA A 243 6.70 15.65 3.85
N MET A 244 7.09 16.93 3.94
CA MET A 244 6.53 18.05 3.18
C MET A 244 7.59 18.67 2.27
N GLY A 245 7.57 18.36 0.98
CA GLY A 245 8.47 18.95 -0.01
C GLY A 245 7.84 20.08 -0.84
N THR A 246 8.64 20.92 -1.50
CA THR A 246 8.11 21.94 -2.45
C THR A 246 9.02 22.19 -3.66
N ILE A 247 8.46 22.67 -4.77
CA ILE A 247 9.27 23.06 -5.95
C ILE A 247 10.16 24.28 -5.67
N THR A 248 11.34 24.34 -6.30
CA THR A 248 12.21 25.54 -6.32
C THR A 248 12.50 26.10 -7.73
N ASP A 249 12.93 27.36 -7.81
CA ASP A 249 13.53 28.00 -9.00
C ASP A 249 15.07 28.12 -8.90
N ASN A 250 15.70 27.50 -7.90
CA ASN A 250 17.12 27.60 -7.56
C ASN A 250 17.57 29.06 -7.28
N SER A 251 16.64 29.94 -6.92
CA SER A 251 16.93 31.30 -6.48
C SER A 251 17.36 31.31 -5.01
N PHE A 252 18.68 31.37 -4.76
CA PHE A 252 19.24 31.42 -3.40
C PHE A 252 18.70 32.59 -2.54
N SER A 253 18.11 33.61 -3.16
CA SER A 253 17.41 34.70 -2.44
C SER A 253 16.18 34.23 -1.64
N ARG A 254 15.63 33.04 -1.96
CA ARG A 254 14.47 32.43 -1.29
C ARG A 254 14.84 31.52 -0.12
N ASN A 255 16.12 31.30 0.18
CA ASN A 255 16.53 30.32 1.19
C ASN A 255 15.94 30.61 2.57
N ALA A 256 15.82 31.89 2.93
CA ALA A 256 15.15 32.31 4.18
C ALA A 256 13.63 32.01 4.18
N ASP A 257 12.96 32.09 3.03
CA ASP A 257 11.54 31.76 2.91
C ASP A 257 11.29 30.25 2.94
N LEU A 258 12.17 29.47 2.31
CA LEU A 258 12.14 28.00 2.35
C LEU A 258 12.46 27.49 3.76
N ALA A 259 13.54 27.98 4.39
CA ALA A 259 13.88 27.66 5.78
C ALA A 259 12.73 27.98 6.75
N SER A 260 12.10 29.15 6.62
CA SER A 260 10.96 29.53 7.46
C SER A 260 9.63 28.85 7.10
N SER A 261 9.56 28.10 5.99
CA SER A 261 8.43 27.20 5.70
C SER A 261 8.55 25.81 6.33
N GLN A 262 9.75 25.45 6.84
CA GLN A 262 10.03 24.14 7.43
C GLN A 262 9.68 22.94 6.52
N VAL A 263 9.95 23.07 5.22
CA VAL A 263 9.87 21.94 4.27
C VAL A 263 11.05 20.98 4.46
N ASP A 264 10.78 19.68 4.35
CA ASP A 264 11.76 18.59 4.52
C ASP A 264 12.47 18.23 3.21
N ALA A 265 12.00 18.77 2.09
CA ALA A 265 12.58 18.57 0.77
C ALA A 265 12.34 19.75 -0.16
N ILE A 266 13.22 19.91 -1.15
CA ILE A 266 13.00 20.80 -2.30
C ILE A 266 13.18 20.02 -3.60
N PHE A 267 12.37 20.29 -4.63
CA PHE A 267 12.46 19.58 -5.91
C PHE A 267 12.69 20.45 -7.14
N LYS A 268 13.42 19.89 -8.11
CA LYS A 268 13.73 20.55 -9.39
C LYS A 268 13.83 19.58 -10.56
N TYR A 269 13.38 20.01 -11.73
CA TYR A 269 13.64 19.31 -13.00
C TYR A 269 15.10 19.45 -13.43
N ALA A 270 15.74 18.36 -13.85
CA ALA A 270 17.13 18.34 -14.30
C ALA A 270 17.31 18.87 -15.74
N GLY A 271 18.40 19.58 -15.98
CA GLY A 271 18.76 20.11 -17.31
C GLY A 271 17.73 21.10 -17.86
N ASP A 272 17.29 20.87 -19.09
CA ASP A 272 16.23 21.64 -19.77
C ASP A 272 14.79 21.32 -19.30
N GLY A 273 14.60 20.28 -18.47
CA GLY A 273 13.28 19.78 -18.09
C GLY A 273 12.52 19.05 -19.22
N ALA A 274 13.21 18.69 -20.30
CA ALA A 274 12.68 17.99 -21.47
C ALA A 274 13.60 16.85 -21.96
N GLY A 275 14.53 16.41 -21.12
CA GLY A 275 15.43 15.28 -21.36
C GLY A 275 16.73 15.62 -22.06
N ASN A 276 16.97 16.86 -22.50
CA ASN A 276 18.22 17.28 -23.15
C ASN A 276 18.56 16.44 -24.40
N ARG A 277 17.53 15.96 -25.12
CA ARG A 277 17.63 15.00 -26.24
C ARG A 277 18.68 15.45 -27.27
N GLY A 278 19.69 14.61 -27.49
CA GLY A 278 20.78 14.89 -28.43
C GLY A 278 21.95 15.72 -27.87
N ALA A 279 22.02 15.93 -26.54
CA ALA A 279 23.11 16.63 -25.88
C ALA A 279 23.62 15.88 -24.64
N VAL A 280 24.93 15.98 -24.40
CA VAL A 280 25.55 15.66 -23.10
C VAL A 280 25.71 16.97 -22.34
N ILE A 281 25.26 17.01 -21.08
CA ILE A 281 25.25 18.22 -20.25
C ILE A 281 26.09 18.08 -18.99
N GLU A 282 26.38 19.21 -18.34
CA GLU A 282 26.91 19.26 -16.99
C GLU A 282 25.74 19.28 -15.98
N PRO A 283 25.83 18.62 -14.80
CA PRO A 283 24.74 18.52 -13.83
C PRO A 283 24.53 19.81 -13.00
N THR A 284 24.60 20.98 -13.65
CA THR A 284 24.59 22.30 -13.02
C THR A 284 23.31 22.57 -12.22
N VAL A 285 22.14 22.17 -12.74
CA VAL A 285 20.86 22.36 -12.04
C VAL A 285 20.81 21.50 -10.78
N THR A 286 21.26 20.24 -10.86
CA THR A 286 21.36 19.32 -9.71
C THR A 286 22.26 19.89 -8.61
N LEU A 287 23.47 20.35 -8.96
CA LEU A 287 24.40 20.93 -7.99
C LEU A 287 23.89 22.24 -7.37
N GLN A 288 23.11 23.04 -8.12
CA GLN A 288 22.43 24.22 -7.56
C GLN A 288 21.30 23.85 -6.60
N THR A 289 20.53 22.79 -6.88
CA THR A 289 19.47 22.31 -5.98
C THR A 289 20.06 21.77 -4.68
N ILE A 290 21.15 21.00 -4.75
CA ILE A 290 21.89 20.51 -3.58
C ILE A 290 22.47 21.69 -2.77
N GLN A 291 23.18 22.62 -3.41
CA GLN A 291 23.68 23.81 -2.70
C GLN A 291 22.54 24.58 -2.01
N GLN A 292 21.36 24.67 -2.63
CA GLN A 292 20.21 25.33 -2.02
C GLN A 292 19.66 24.57 -0.80
N ALA A 293 19.60 23.24 -0.84
CA ALA A 293 19.24 22.42 0.32
C ALA A 293 20.21 22.70 1.48
N ASN A 294 21.51 22.54 1.24
CA ASN A 294 22.56 22.75 2.24
C ASN A 294 22.56 24.19 2.80
N ASP A 295 22.21 25.20 1.99
CA ASP A 295 22.04 26.58 2.44
C ASP A 295 20.80 26.77 3.34
N ILE A 296 19.70 26.04 3.09
CA ILE A 296 18.46 26.09 3.89
C ILE A 296 18.71 25.43 5.24
N GLU A 297 19.35 24.27 5.27
CA GLU A 297 19.75 23.54 6.48
C GLU A 297 20.58 24.42 7.42
N GLN A 298 21.56 25.15 6.88
CA GLN A 298 22.37 26.12 7.62
C GLN A 298 21.56 27.29 8.23
N ILE A 299 20.35 27.56 7.74
CA ILE A 299 19.46 28.63 8.25
C ILE A 299 18.47 28.10 9.30
N ARG A 300 17.85 26.92 9.10
CA ARG A 300 16.82 26.37 10.01
C ARG A 300 17.33 25.34 11.03
N GLY A 301 18.36 24.57 10.67
CA GLY A 301 18.67 23.29 11.31
C GLY A 301 17.67 22.18 10.92
N GLY A 302 18.20 20.95 10.82
CA GLY A 302 17.48 19.80 10.25
C GLY A 302 17.60 19.74 8.73
N ASP A 303 17.69 18.52 8.24
CA ASP A 303 18.08 18.14 6.87
C ASP A 303 16.96 18.48 5.85
N VAL A 304 17.32 18.73 4.58
CA VAL A 304 16.37 19.11 3.52
C VAL A 304 16.69 18.37 2.22
N ASN A 305 16.00 17.26 1.94
CA ASN A 305 16.30 16.38 0.80
C ASN A 305 16.22 17.11 -0.57
N PRO A 306 17.32 17.18 -1.35
CA PRO A 306 17.28 17.70 -2.72
C PRO A 306 16.77 16.62 -3.69
N THR A 307 15.53 16.74 -4.13
CA THR A 307 14.88 15.81 -5.06
C THR A 307 14.98 16.28 -6.53
N MET A 308 15.54 15.46 -7.41
CA MET A 308 15.65 15.75 -8.84
C MET A 308 14.62 15.00 -9.68
N VAL A 309 13.89 15.69 -10.55
CA VAL A 309 13.00 15.09 -11.56
C VAL A 309 13.75 14.97 -12.88
N VAL A 310 13.88 13.75 -13.40
CA VAL A 310 14.90 13.40 -14.41
C VAL A 310 14.26 12.65 -15.58
N TYR A 311 14.44 13.18 -16.79
CA TYR A 311 14.06 12.51 -18.03
C TYR A 311 15.31 11.88 -18.67
N THR A 312 15.40 10.56 -18.66
CA THR A 312 16.33 9.77 -19.51
C THR A 312 15.64 9.26 -20.78
N ALA A 313 14.32 9.37 -20.84
CA ALA A 313 13.53 9.39 -22.06
C ALA A 313 12.31 10.31 -21.84
N ASN A 314 12.00 11.18 -22.80
CA ASN A 314 10.95 12.19 -22.66
C ASN A 314 9.69 11.84 -23.46
N ALA A 315 8.61 11.57 -22.73
CA ALA A 315 7.25 11.36 -23.21
C ALA A 315 6.26 12.48 -22.82
N SER A 316 6.70 13.52 -22.10
CA SER A 316 5.85 14.66 -21.74
C SER A 316 5.39 15.41 -22.99
N GLY A 317 4.08 15.42 -23.24
CA GLY A 317 3.47 15.89 -24.48
C GLY A 317 2.96 14.79 -25.41
N GLY A 318 3.19 13.52 -25.05
CA GLY A 318 2.60 12.34 -25.70
C GLY A 318 3.59 11.51 -26.52
N GLY A 319 3.28 10.22 -26.68
CA GLY A 319 4.10 9.25 -27.40
C GLY A 319 5.10 8.52 -26.51
N VAL A 320 5.86 7.59 -27.09
CA VAL A 320 6.55 6.53 -26.32
C VAL A 320 8.06 6.74 -26.12
N ALA A 321 8.58 7.93 -26.46
CA ALA A 321 10.01 8.29 -26.40
C ALA A 321 10.95 7.41 -27.25
N SER A 322 10.46 6.94 -28.41
CA SER A 322 11.23 6.20 -29.42
C SER A 322 12.54 6.89 -29.81
N GLU A 323 12.54 8.21 -29.91
CA GLU A 323 13.65 9.06 -30.31
C GLU A 323 14.78 9.11 -29.26
N ASP A 324 14.49 8.80 -28.00
CA ASP A 324 15.49 8.73 -26.93
C ASP A 324 16.09 7.33 -26.80
N ILE A 325 15.26 6.30 -26.98
CA ILE A 325 15.59 4.92 -26.63
C ILE A 325 16.05 4.10 -27.85
N LEU A 326 15.48 4.32 -29.04
CA LEU A 326 15.80 3.56 -30.26
C LEU A 326 16.92 4.22 -31.11
N ILE A 327 17.18 5.52 -30.92
CA ILE A 327 18.29 6.21 -31.59
C ILE A 327 19.55 6.04 -30.75
N TYR A 328 20.48 5.21 -31.21
CA TYR A 328 21.68 4.82 -30.46
C TYR A 328 22.47 5.99 -29.88
N ASP A 329 22.72 7.05 -30.67
CA ASP A 329 23.48 8.21 -30.21
C ASP A 329 22.78 8.93 -29.04
N ASN A 330 21.44 9.06 -29.08
CA ASN A 330 20.67 9.64 -27.99
C ASN A 330 20.69 8.73 -26.75
N LEU A 331 20.50 7.42 -26.94
CA LEU A 331 20.55 6.43 -25.87
C LEU A 331 21.89 6.47 -25.12
N VAL A 332 23.02 6.58 -25.84
CA VAL A 332 24.34 6.74 -25.23
C VAL A 332 24.44 8.06 -24.46
N MET A 333 23.98 9.18 -25.04
CA MET A 333 24.03 10.49 -24.37
C MET A 333 23.14 10.55 -23.11
N HIS A 334 22.00 9.87 -23.10
CA HIS A 334 21.14 9.75 -21.92
C HIS A 334 21.82 9.00 -20.77
N TYR A 335 22.54 7.90 -21.06
CA TYR A 335 23.37 7.26 -20.05
C TYR A 335 24.52 8.16 -19.57
N GLN A 336 25.18 8.91 -20.46
CA GLN A 336 26.22 9.87 -20.05
C GLN A 336 25.64 10.91 -19.07
N ASN A 337 24.46 11.46 -19.36
CA ASN A 337 23.76 12.42 -18.50
C ASN A 337 23.36 11.81 -17.14
N LEU A 338 22.77 10.61 -17.13
CA LEU A 338 22.37 9.95 -15.89
C LEU A 338 23.59 9.62 -15.01
N ILE A 339 24.64 9.00 -15.57
CA ILE A 339 25.88 8.66 -14.85
C ILE A 339 26.52 9.91 -14.23
N ARG A 340 26.61 11.01 -14.99
CA ARG A 340 27.13 12.30 -14.49
C ARG A 340 26.32 12.83 -13.31
N MET A 341 25.00 12.76 -13.39
CA MET A 341 24.10 13.25 -12.35
C MET A 341 24.17 12.38 -11.09
N SER A 342 24.00 11.06 -11.21
CA SER A 342 24.09 10.11 -10.10
C SER A 342 25.41 10.24 -9.36
N ALA A 343 26.54 10.24 -10.07
CA ALA A 343 27.85 10.41 -9.44
C ALA A 343 28.04 11.80 -8.82
N ALA A 344 27.50 12.87 -9.43
CA ALA A 344 27.55 14.21 -8.86
C ALA A 344 26.72 14.34 -7.57
N MET A 345 25.54 13.70 -7.49
CA MET A 345 24.75 13.62 -6.25
C MET A 345 25.52 12.83 -5.19
N GLN A 346 25.98 11.62 -5.51
CA GLN A 346 26.73 10.75 -4.61
C GLN A 346 28.02 11.39 -4.06
N ALA A 347 28.71 12.20 -4.88
CA ALA A 347 29.90 12.96 -4.48
C ALA A 347 29.58 14.31 -3.80
N SER A 348 28.31 14.64 -3.58
CA SER A 348 27.84 15.82 -2.84
C SER A 348 27.22 15.49 -1.49
N LYS A 349 27.13 14.21 -1.11
CA LYS A 349 26.74 13.75 0.23
C LYS A 349 27.58 14.44 1.29
N ASP A 350 26.93 15.06 2.27
CA ASP A 350 27.62 15.69 3.39
C ASP A 350 28.11 14.64 4.41
N ALA A 351 28.99 15.06 5.32
CA ALA A 351 29.44 14.22 6.43
C ALA A 351 28.44 14.17 7.61
N ASN A 352 27.40 15.01 7.61
CA ASN A 352 26.38 15.06 8.66
C ASN A 352 25.05 14.41 8.25
N ASP A 353 24.62 14.54 6.98
CA ASP A 353 23.47 13.81 6.42
C ASP A 353 23.85 12.36 6.02
N ALA A 354 22.91 11.44 6.16
CA ALA A 354 23.01 10.08 5.66
C ALA A 354 22.81 9.97 4.13
N SER A 355 22.23 10.97 3.46
CA SER A 355 21.82 10.88 2.04
C SER A 355 22.53 11.86 1.10
N ALA A 356 22.39 11.59 -0.19
CA ALA A 356 22.77 12.45 -1.31
C ALA A 356 21.54 13.08 -2.02
N GLY A 357 20.34 12.92 -1.46
CA GLY A 357 19.06 13.39 -2.01
C GLY A 357 18.23 12.28 -2.65
N SER A 358 17.36 12.63 -3.61
CA SER A 358 16.48 11.65 -4.24
C SER A 358 16.18 11.94 -5.72
N VAL A 359 15.75 10.92 -6.47
CA VAL A 359 15.49 11.01 -7.92
C VAL A 359 14.13 10.45 -8.31
N VAL A 360 13.36 11.27 -9.04
CA VAL A 360 12.09 10.90 -9.69
C VAL A 360 12.36 10.68 -11.19
N LEU A 361 12.28 9.43 -11.64
CA LEU A 361 12.59 9.01 -13.01
C LEU A 361 11.39 9.10 -13.94
N ASN A 362 11.62 9.71 -15.10
CA ASN A 362 10.82 9.58 -16.33
C ASN A 362 9.32 9.85 -16.16
N ALA A 363 8.99 11.07 -15.73
CA ALA A 363 7.62 11.57 -15.73
C ALA A 363 6.93 11.36 -17.09
N ASP A 364 5.62 11.07 -17.04
CA ASP A 364 4.76 10.70 -18.18
C ASP A 364 5.13 9.40 -18.93
N LEU A 365 6.32 8.82 -18.76
CA LEU A 365 6.78 7.70 -19.59
C LEU A 365 5.99 6.41 -19.35
N PHE A 366 5.86 5.95 -18.10
CA PHE A 366 5.00 4.80 -17.80
C PHE A 366 3.52 5.14 -18.02
N GLY A 367 3.15 6.42 -17.89
CA GLY A 367 1.87 6.98 -18.33
C GLY A 367 1.55 6.57 -19.77
N GLU A 368 2.33 7.08 -20.72
CA GLU A 368 2.15 6.87 -22.16
C GLU A 368 2.36 5.40 -22.56
N TRP A 369 3.30 4.70 -21.94
CA TRP A 369 3.57 3.28 -22.22
C TRP A 369 2.42 2.36 -21.81
N GLN A 370 1.76 2.63 -20.67
CA GLN A 370 0.57 1.88 -20.25
C GLN A 370 -0.63 2.21 -21.14
N ALA A 371 -0.91 3.50 -21.38
CA ALA A 371 -2.03 3.93 -22.23
C ALA A 371 -1.92 3.41 -23.68
N SER A 372 -0.69 3.32 -24.20
CA SER A 372 -0.41 2.83 -25.56
C SER A 372 0.13 1.39 -25.62
N ARG A 373 0.02 0.62 -24.53
CA ARG A 373 0.61 -0.73 -24.38
C ARG A 373 0.33 -1.67 -25.55
N THR A 374 -0.89 -1.62 -26.09
CA THR A 374 -1.33 -2.48 -27.21
C THR A 374 -1.17 -1.82 -28.59
N SER A 375 -0.76 -0.54 -28.65
CA SER A 375 -0.67 0.28 -29.85
C SER A 375 0.74 0.82 -30.06
N MET A 376 1.04 2.08 -29.68
CA MET A 376 2.32 2.73 -29.96
C MET A 376 3.49 2.06 -29.23
N PHE A 377 3.31 1.69 -27.95
CA PHE A 377 4.35 0.99 -27.19
C PHE A 377 4.70 -0.35 -27.83
N LYS A 378 3.69 -1.18 -28.16
CA LYS A 378 3.91 -2.45 -28.86
C LYS A 378 4.52 -2.29 -30.25
N ALA A 379 4.18 -1.22 -30.97
CA ALA A 379 4.77 -0.93 -32.29
C ALA A 379 6.25 -0.51 -32.22
N ALA A 380 6.66 0.19 -31.14
CA ALA A 380 8.05 0.61 -30.94
C ALA A 380 8.92 -0.46 -30.27
N TYR A 381 8.39 -1.11 -29.22
CA TYR A 381 9.15 -1.95 -28.30
C TYR A 381 8.76 -3.44 -28.30
N GLY A 382 7.65 -3.80 -28.94
CA GLY A 382 7.14 -5.17 -28.94
C GLY A 382 6.39 -5.54 -27.66
N ASP A 383 6.30 -6.85 -27.37
CA ASP A 383 5.74 -7.38 -26.13
C ASP A 383 6.38 -8.72 -25.73
N ALA A 384 5.86 -9.38 -24.69
CA ALA A 384 6.36 -10.65 -24.16
C ALA A 384 6.40 -11.83 -25.18
N SER A 385 5.76 -11.71 -26.35
CA SER A 385 5.87 -12.69 -27.45
C SER A 385 7.04 -12.39 -28.40
N ALA A 386 7.40 -11.12 -28.55
CA ALA A 386 8.54 -10.64 -29.33
C ALA A 386 8.86 -9.17 -28.96
N TRP A 387 9.95 -8.94 -28.23
CA TRP A 387 10.46 -7.59 -27.94
C TRP A 387 11.32 -7.07 -29.10
N THR A 388 11.27 -5.75 -29.35
CA THR A 388 12.17 -5.06 -30.27
C THR A 388 13.59 -5.03 -29.67
N PRO A 389 14.64 -5.44 -30.42
CA PRO A 389 16.01 -5.31 -29.96
C PRO A 389 16.44 -3.84 -29.79
N ILE A 390 17.04 -3.52 -28.66
CA ILE A 390 17.61 -2.21 -28.32
C ILE A 390 19.04 -2.45 -27.86
N LEU A 391 20.04 -1.72 -28.36
CA LEU A 391 21.46 -1.98 -28.03
C LEU A 391 21.86 -1.43 -26.65
N VAL A 392 21.09 -1.77 -25.62
CA VAL A 392 21.18 -1.31 -24.23
C VAL A 392 22.58 -1.57 -23.66
N LYS A 393 23.08 -2.81 -23.76
CA LYS A 393 24.38 -3.19 -23.21
C LYS A 393 25.51 -2.41 -23.87
N GLN A 394 25.47 -2.33 -25.20
CA GLN A 394 26.50 -1.61 -25.97
C GLN A 394 26.48 -0.11 -25.65
N ALA A 395 25.29 0.50 -25.58
CA ALA A 395 25.16 1.93 -25.33
C ALA A 395 25.62 2.34 -23.92
N LEU A 396 25.25 1.57 -22.89
CA LEU A 396 25.67 1.85 -21.52
C LEU A 396 27.19 1.64 -21.34
N LYS A 397 27.76 0.59 -21.93
CA LYS A 397 29.22 0.34 -21.88
C LYS A 397 30.01 1.40 -22.65
N GLU A 398 29.47 1.91 -23.76
CA GLU A 398 30.05 3.05 -24.48
C GLU A 398 29.97 4.35 -23.65
N ALA A 399 28.85 4.63 -22.99
CA ALA A 399 28.70 5.79 -22.10
C ALA A 399 29.70 5.75 -20.92
N ILE A 400 29.80 4.60 -20.24
CA ILE A 400 30.80 4.36 -19.17
C ILE A 400 32.23 4.59 -19.69
N THR A 401 32.53 4.17 -20.92
CA THR A 401 33.85 4.36 -21.53
C THR A 401 34.12 5.83 -21.89
N LYS A 402 33.13 6.56 -22.40
CA LYS A 402 33.24 8.00 -22.71
C LYS A 402 33.44 8.85 -21.46
N GLU A 403 32.74 8.51 -20.38
CA GLU A 403 32.75 9.28 -19.13
C GLU A 403 33.87 8.85 -18.15
N ALA A 404 34.67 7.84 -18.47
CA ALA A 404 35.71 7.31 -17.57
C ALA A 404 36.67 8.39 -17.03
N ASP A 405 36.97 9.44 -17.80
CA ASP A 405 37.82 10.58 -17.39
C ASP A 405 37.05 11.82 -16.87
N TYR A 406 35.71 11.83 -16.95
CA TYR A 406 34.87 12.95 -16.49
C TYR A 406 35.08 13.26 -15.01
N LYS A 407 35.27 14.54 -14.69
CA LYS A 407 35.62 15.02 -13.36
C LYS A 407 34.37 15.37 -12.56
N VAL A 408 33.89 14.39 -11.80
CA VAL A 408 32.78 14.54 -10.86
C VAL A 408 33.08 15.70 -9.92
N ASN A 409 32.19 16.69 -9.90
CA ASN A 409 32.30 17.94 -9.14
C ASN A 409 33.66 18.66 -9.30
N GLY A 410 34.32 18.48 -10.46
CA GLY A 410 35.64 19.03 -10.78
C GLY A 410 36.82 18.34 -10.08
N ALA A 411 36.62 17.28 -9.31
CA ALA A 411 37.62 16.66 -8.45
C ALA A 411 38.22 15.37 -9.01
N GLN A 412 37.58 14.22 -8.79
CA GLN A 412 38.07 12.89 -9.19
C GLN A 412 37.41 12.43 -10.50
N SER A 413 38.07 11.56 -11.26
CA SER A 413 37.41 10.93 -12.42
C SER A 413 36.53 9.76 -12.00
N LEU A 414 35.51 9.43 -12.79
CA LEU A 414 34.69 8.24 -12.56
C LEU A 414 35.53 6.95 -12.48
N SER A 415 36.58 6.84 -13.30
CA SER A 415 37.59 5.76 -13.23
C SER A 415 38.42 5.70 -11.93
N THR A 416 38.37 6.74 -11.08
CA THR A 416 38.98 6.75 -9.74
C THR A 416 37.96 6.40 -8.64
N LEU A 417 36.68 6.65 -8.89
CA LEU A 417 35.59 6.50 -7.92
C LEU A 417 34.91 5.12 -7.98
N TYR A 418 34.83 4.52 -9.16
CA TYR A 418 34.06 3.28 -9.42
C TYR A 418 34.89 2.26 -10.21
N ASP A 419 34.70 0.96 -9.98
CA ASP A 419 35.25 -0.09 -10.84
C ASP A 419 34.43 -0.22 -12.12
N LEU A 420 34.79 0.61 -13.11
CA LEU A 420 34.18 0.63 -14.44
C LEU A 420 34.46 -0.65 -15.26
N THR A 421 35.30 -1.58 -14.78
CA THR A 421 35.57 -2.87 -15.45
C THR A 421 34.67 -3.97 -14.89
N ALA A 422 34.50 -4.03 -13.56
CA ALA A 422 33.51 -4.87 -12.91
C ALA A 422 32.09 -4.53 -13.40
N LEU A 423 31.73 -3.24 -13.40
CA LEU A 423 30.42 -2.77 -13.86
C LEU A 423 30.13 -3.13 -15.33
N GLN A 424 31.13 -3.01 -16.22
CA GLN A 424 30.98 -3.44 -17.62
C GLN A 424 30.85 -4.95 -17.79
N THR A 425 31.26 -5.74 -16.79
CA THR A 425 31.08 -7.20 -16.77
C THR A 425 29.69 -7.57 -16.23
N GLU A 426 29.21 -6.87 -15.20
CA GLU A 426 27.83 -6.97 -14.69
C GLU A 426 26.78 -6.66 -15.77
N ILE A 427 27.01 -5.65 -16.62
CA ILE A 427 26.10 -5.29 -17.72
C ILE A 427 25.96 -6.42 -18.74
N ASP A 428 27.01 -7.22 -18.99
CA ASP A 428 26.92 -8.33 -19.94
C ASP A 428 25.97 -9.45 -19.46
N THR A 429 25.87 -9.64 -18.13
CA THR A 429 25.08 -10.72 -17.50
C THR A 429 23.70 -10.29 -17.00
N LEU A 430 23.54 -9.05 -16.50
CA LEU A 430 22.33 -8.60 -15.80
C LEU A 430 21.32 -7.82 -16.66
N ILE A 431 21.77 -7.26 -17.78
CA ILE A 431 20.97 -6.38 -18.65
C ILE A 431 20.60 -7.12 -19.95
N GLU A 432 19.39 -6.91 -20.46
CA GLU A 432 18.95 -7.42 -21.77
C GLU A 432 18.98 -6.32 -22.84
N ASP A 433 19.15 -6.70 -24.11
CA ASP A 433 19.12 -5.76 -25.24
C ASP A 433 17.67 -5.54 -25.75
N ASN A 434 16.79 -5.08 -24.85
CA ASN A 434 15.37 -4.80 -25.08
C ASN A 434 14.82 -3.74 -24.09
N VAL A 435 13.51 -3.47 -24.11
CA VAL A 435 12.90 -2.42 -23.25
C VAL A 435 12.88 -2.74 -21.74
N LYS A 436 12.71 -4.01 -21.33
CA LYS A 436 12.87 -4.41 -19.91
C LYS A 436 14.31 -4.19 -19.45
N GLY A 437 15.28 -4.56 -20.30
CA GLY A 437 16.69 -4.31 -20.06
C GLY A 437 17.04 -2.82 -20.00
N TRP A 438 16.39 -1.97 -20.81
CA TRP A 438 16.53 -0.51 -20.71
C TRP A 438 16.04 0.03 -19.36
N VAL A 439 14.88 -0.39 -18.89
CA VAL A 439 14.36 -0.02 -17.55
C VAL A 439 15.32 -0.47 -16.45
N LYS A 440 15.69 -1.75 -16.44
CA LYS A 440 16.64 -2.32 -15.46
C LYS A 440 18.01 -1.65 -15.49
N SER A 441 18.45 -1.15 -16.65
CA SER A 441 19.71 -0.41 -16.76
C SER A 441 19.66 1.00 -16.16
N GLN A 442 18.49 1.67 -16.13
CA GLN A 442 18.35 2.94 -15.40
C GLN A 442 18.52 2.69 -13.90
N ASN A 443 17.83 1.67 -13.39
CA ASN A 443 17.92 1.27 -11.99
C ASN A 443 19.37 0.88 -11.62
N LEU A 444 20.03 0.06 -12.43
CA LEU A 444 21.44 -0.33 -12.22
C LEU A 444 22.39 0.87 -12.18
N VAL A 445 22.18 1.89 -13.01
CA VAL A 445 22.98 3.12 -12.94
C VAL A 445 22.74 3.87 -11.63
N MET A 446 21.50 3.99 -11.15
CA MET A 446 21.20 4.58 -9.85
C MET A 446 21.84 3.79 -8.70
N THR A 447 21.61 2.48 -8.61
CA THR A 447 22.16 1.62 -7.55
C THR A 447 23.69 1.59 -7.53
N ARG A 448 24.37 1.63 -8.69
CA ARG A 448 25.83 1.47 -8.78
C ARG A 448 26.61 2.79 -8.78
N PHE A 449 26.05 3.89 -9.29
CA PHE A 449 26.71 5.21 -9.24
C PHE A 449 26.27 6.07 -8.05
N SER A 450 25.09 5.82 -7.47
CA SER A 450 24.55 6.62 -6.37
C SER A 450 23.76 5.80 -5.33
N PRO A 451 24.39 4.83 -4.63
CA PRO A 451 23.75 4.03 -3.58
C PRO A 451 23.20 4.82 -2.38
N ASP A 452 23.60 6.08 -2.16
CA ASP A 452 23.04 6.98 -1.13
C ASP A 452 21.92 7.92 -1.67
N VAL A 453 21.44 7.70 -2.90
CA VAL A 453 20.34 8.48 -3.52
C VAL A 453 19.14 7.57 -3.72
N ALA A 454 18.09 7.77 -2.92
CA ALA A 454 16.83 7.02 -3.10
C ALA A 454 16.14 7.41 -4.42
N PHE A 455 15.56 6.46 -5.13
CA PHE A 455 14.95 6.72 -6.44
C PHE A 455 13.64 5.98 -6.69
N GLY A 456 12.83 6.53 -7.60
CA GLY A 456 11.53 5.97 -7.96
C GLY A 456 11.07 6.39 -9.35
N TRP A 457 10.21 5.59 -9.95
CA TRP A 457 9.57 5.88 -11.24
C TRP A 457 8.23 6.60 -11.05
N VAL A 458 7.75 7.31 -12.08
CA VAL A 458 6.43 7.96 -12.10
C VAL A 458 5.37 7.08 -12.74
N VAL A 459 4.21 6.98 -12.11
CA VAL A 459 2.92 6.61 -12.74
C VAL A 459 1.96 7.80 -12.67
N ASN A 460 1.15 7.97 -13.72
CA ASN A 460 0.23 9.10 -13.82
C ASN A 460 -1.22 8.69 -13.58
N LEU A 461 -1.95 9.54 -12.86
CA LEU A 461 -3.36 9.41 -12.54
C LEU A 461 -4.29 9.21 -13.75
N TRP A 462 -3.88 9.72 -14.92
CA TRP A 462 -4.71 9.66 -16.12
C TRP A 462 -4.81 8.27 -16.76
N ASN A 463 -4.09 7.27 -16.25
CA ASN A 463 -4.31 5.88 -16.59
C ASN A 463 -5.43 5.22 -15.78
N PRO A 464 -6.16 4.23 -16.35
CA PRO A 464 -5.93 3.53 -17.62
C PRO A 464 -6.44 4.21 -18.93
N GLY A 465 -6.77 5.50 -18.94
CA GLY A 465 -7.07 6.19 -20.21
C GLY A 465 -7.66 7.59 -20.10
N SER A 466 -8.21 7.96 -18.94
CA SER A 466 -8.35 9.37 -18.54
C SER A 466 -8.40 9.47 -17.03
N ALA A 467 -8.05 10.63 -16.45
CA ALA A 467 -8.15 10.86 -15.01
C ALA A 467 -9.61 10.86 -14.49
N ASN A 468 -10.61 10.82 -15.38
CA ASN A 468 -12.02 10.97 -15.01
C ASN A 468 -12.58 9.78 -14.23
N TRP A 469 -11.85 8.66 -14.13
CA TRP A 469 -12.21 7.56 -13.25
C TRP A 469 -12.36 8.04 -11.79
N VAL A 470 -11.55 9.00 -11.32
CA VAL A 470 -11.61 9.53 -9.95
C VAL A 470 -12.93 10.20 -9.59
N HIS A 471 -13.66 10.74 -10.58
CA HIS A 471 -14.94 11.44 -10.37
C HIS A 471 -16.09 10.47 -10.15
N THR A 472 -15.90 9.19 -10.43
CA THR A 472 -16.93 8.16 -10.21
C THR A 472 -17.16 7.98 -8.71
N ASP A 473 -18.42 8.02 -8.26
CA ASP A 473 -18.74 7.43 -6.96
C ASP A 473 -18.67 5.90 -7.05
N TYR A 474 -17.60 5.30 -6.50
CA TYR A 474 -17.43 3.85 -6.42
C TYR A 474 -18.13 3.28 -5.17
N SER A 475 -18.66 2.06 -5.29
CA SER A 475 -19.30 1.37 -4.16
C SER A 475 -18.31 0.98 -3.06
N GLY A 476 -17.09 0.59 -3.43
CA GLY A 476 -16.03 0.14 -2.53
C GLY A 476 -14.66 0.01 -3.19
N GLN A 477 -13.69 -0.48 -2.41
CA GLN A 477 -12.28 -0.63 -2.76
C GLN A 477 -12.08 -1.54 -3.98
N GLN A 478 -12.80 -2.66 -4.07
CA GLN A 478 -12.74 -3.56 -5.23
C GLN A 478 -13.13 -2.84 -6.54
N ALA A 479 -14.13 -1.94 -6.49
CA ALA A 479 -14.56 -1.20 -7.68
C ALA A 479 -13.52 -0.14 -8.13
N VAL A 480 -12.73 0.43 -7.21
CA VAL A 480 -11.56 1.28 -7.54
C VAL A 480 -10.45 0.42 -8.17
N TRP A 481 -10.22 -0.78 -7.63
CA TRP A 481 -9.21 -1.71 -8.12
C TRP A 481 -9.47 -2.13 -9.56
N ASP A 482 -10.69 -2.60 -9.84
CA ASP A 482 -11.13 -3.06 -11.16
C ASP A 482 -11.14 -1.92 -12.19
N ALA A 483 -11.48 -0.69 -11.78
CA ALA A 483 -11.58 0.46 -12.68
C ALA A 483 -10.24 1.14 -13.00
N ALA A 484 -9.25 1.09 -12.09
CA ALA A 484 -8.00 1.83 -12.26
C ALA A 484 -6.76 1.07 -11.77
N SER A 485 -6.73 0.64 -10.51
CA SER A 485 -5.48 0.22 -9.85
C SER A 485 -4.87 -1.05 -10.47
N GLN A 486 -5.68 -2.08 -10.74
CA GLN A 486 -5.22 -3.36 -11.30
C GLN A 486 -4.43 -3.18 -12.60
N SER A 487 -4.92 -2.29 -13.47
CA SER A 487 -4.33 -2.01 -14.79
C SER A 487 -2.94 -1.37 -14.71
N THR A 488 -2.68 -0.61 -13.65
CA THR A 488 -1.43 0.13 -13.42
C THR A 488 -0.43 -0.76 -12.70
N ALA A 489 -0.87 -1.44 -11.64
CA ALA A 489 -0.11 -2.47 -10.94
C ALA A 489 0.42 -3.54 -11.90
N GLY A 490 -0.46 -4.11 -12.74
CA GLY A 490 -0.10 -5.08 -13.78
C GLY A 490 0.65 -4.51 -15.00
N PHE A 491 0.83 -3.19 -15.10
CA PHE A 491 1.77 -2.58 -16.04
C PHE A 491 3.17 -2.46 -15.43
N VAL A 492 3.27 -2.00 -14.17
CA VAL A 492 4.53 -1.89 -13.42
C VAL A 492 5.22 -3.26 -13.28
N GLU A 493 4.45 -4.32 -13.04
CA GLU A 493 4.91 -5.72 -13.07
C GLU A 493 5.34 -6.14 -14.49
N PHE A 494 4.52 -5.88 -15.52
CA PHE A 494 4.82 -6.25 -16.91
C PHE A 494 6.13 -5.65 -17.44
N ILE A 495 6.41 -4.38 -17.11
CA ILE A 495 7.66 -3.70 -17.52
C ILE A 495 8.85 -4.06 -16.61
N GLY A 496 8.59 -4.64 -15.43
CA GLY A 496 9.60 -5.11 -14.46
C GLY A 496 10.43 -4.01 -13.81
N ALA A 497 9.88 -2.81 -13.66
CA ALA A 497 10.58 -1.69 -13.04
C ALA A 497 10.88 -1.91 -11.53
N TYR A 498 10.11 -2.80 -10.90
CA TYR A 498 10.20 -3.20 -9.50
C TYR A 498 10.23 -4.74 -9.39
N ASP A 499 10.89 -5.43 -10.33
CA ASP A 499 11.22 -6.85 -10.17
C ASP A 499 12.01 -7.03 -8.84
N ASN A 500 11.85 -8.16 -8.16
CA ASN A 500 12.41 -8.37 -6.80
C ASN A 500 13.90 -8.75 -6.83
N ASP A 501 14.77 -7.77 -7.10
CA ASP A 501 16.23 -7.89 -7.08
C ASP A 501 16.95 -6.67 -6.47
N GLU A 502 18.28 -6.66 -6.48
CA GLU A 502 19.10 -5.60 -5.86
C GLU A 502 19.00 -4.22 -6.56
N PHE A 503 18.33 -4.13 -7.71
CA PHE A 503 18.09 -2.90 -8.45
C PHE A 503 16.64 -2.40 -8.30
N ARG A 504 15.91 -2.91 -7.32
CA ARG A 504 14.56 -2.45 -6.99
C ARG A 504 14.58 -0.97 -6.52
N PRO A 505 13.79 -0.06 -7.11
CA PRO A 505 13.70 1.33 -6.65
C PRO A 505 13.04 1.45 -5.28
N ASP A 506 13.43 2.48 -4.51
CA ASP A 506 13.00 2.71 -3.13
C ASP A 506 11.52 3.11 -2.99
N PHE A 507 10.97 3.82 -3.98
CA PHE A 507 9.59 4.34 -3.94
C PHE A 507 8.92 4.39 -5.32
N LEU A 508 7.59 4.49 -5.34
CA LEU A 508 6.77 4.75 -6.54
C LEU A 508 6.18 6.17 -6.46
N THR A 509 6.22 6.91 -7.57
CA THR A 509 5.78 8.32 -7.63
C THR A 509 4.44 8.45 -8.34
N PHE A 510 3.47 9.19 -7.77
CA PHE A 510 2.10 9.28 -8.28
C PHE A 510 1.71 10.69 -8.73
N ASP A 511 1.75 10.95 -10.03
CA ASP A 511 1.40 12.25 -10.60
C ASP A 511 -0.11 12.46 -10.79
N LYS A 512 -0.62 13.54 -10.18
CA LYS A 512 -1.99 14.02 -10.35
C LYS A 512 -2.19 14.91 -11.59
N TYR A 513 -1.12 15.51 -12.13
CA TYR A 513 -1.07 16.77 -12.90
C TYR A 513 -0.95 18.03 -12.02
N GLU A 514 0.01 18.88 -12.34
CA GLU A 514 0.45 20.04 -11.54
C GLU A 514 -0.61 21.12 -11.27
N ARG A 515 -1.50 21.43 -12.22
CA ARG A 515 -2.33 22.65 -12.16
C ARG A 515 -3.32 22.63 -10.98
N ASP A 516 -3.44 23.77 -10.30
CA ASP A 516 -4.44 24.02 -9.26
C ASP A 516 -5.84 23.60 -9.72
N GLY A 517 -6.50 22.73 -8.96
CA GLY A 517 -7.63 21.91 -9.42
C GLY A 517 -8.83 22.66 -10.00
N PHE A 518 -9.10 23.89 -9.56
CA PHE A 518 -10.22 24.69 -10.07
C PHE A 518 -9.81 25.72 -11.14
N SER A 519 -8.52 25.79 -11.47
CA SER A 519 -7.98 26.62 -12.55
C SER A 519 -8.63 26.32 -13.91
N PRO A 520 -8.61 27.26 -14.88
CA PRO A 520 -9.17 27.03 -16.21
C PRO A 520 -8.52 25.86 -16.96
N ALA A 521 -7.26 25.51 -16.64
CA ALA A 521 -6.54 24.39 -17.21
C ALA A 521 -6.86 23.04 -16.53
N ALA A 522 -6.86 22.99 -15.19
CA ALA A 522 -7.11 21.76 -14.45
C ALA A 522 -8.57 21.30 -14.54
N ARG A 523 -9.53 22.24 -14.44
CA ARG A 523 -10.97 21.93 -14.30
C ARG A 523 -11.60 21.25 -15.52
N GLY A 524 -10.83 20.97 -16.57
CA GLY A 524 -11.22 20.00 -17.59
C GLY A 524 -11.47 18.61 -17.00
N ASN A 525 -10.52 18.08 -16.22
CA ASN A 525 -10.58 16.70 -15.67
C ASN A 525 -10.07 16.56 -14.22
N TYR A 526 -9.61 17.63 -13.57
CA TYR A 526 -8.79 17.56 -12.33
C TYR A 526 -9.30 18.39 -11.14
N ALA A 527 -10.53 18.91 -11.21
CA ALA A 527 -11.23 19.53 -10.08
C ALA A 527 -11.72 18.45 -9.11
N PHE A 528 -11.24 18.45 -7.86
CA PHE A 528 -11.50 17.38 -6.89
C PHE A 528 -12.36 17.89 -5.72
N GLY A 529 -13.39 17.15 -5.33
CA GLY A 529 -14.00 17.20 -4.00
C GLY A 529 -13.33 16.19 -3.07
N ALA A 530 -13.97 15.87 -1.94
CA ALA A 530 -13.41 14.88 -1.02
C ALA A 530 -13.38 13.47 -1.64
N LYS A 531 -14.46 13.08 -2.36
CA LYS A 531 -14.63 11.79 -3.03
C LYS A 531 -13.47 11.45 -3.97
N GLU A 532 -13.05 12.41 -4.78
CA GLU A 532 -11.95 12.27 -5.75
C GLU A 532 -10.59 12.08 -5.05
N TRP A 533 -10.36 12.78 -3.94
CA TRP A 533 -9.16 12.59 -3.12
C TRP A 533 -9.16 11.26 -2.36
N GLU A 534 -10.33 10.76 -1.92
CA GLU A 534 -10.47 9.40 -1.37
C GLU A 534 -10.13 8.35 -2.44
N ASN A 535 -10.71 8.48 -3.63
CA ASN A 535 -10.47 7.59 -4.77
C ASN A 535 -8.98 7.57 -5.18
N TYR A 536 -8.33 8.74 -5.24
CA TYR A 536 -6.89 8.87 -5.48
C TYR A 536 -6.06 8.17 -4.40
N LEU A 537 -6.32 8.42 -3.11
CA LEU A 537 -5.57 7.77 -2.01
C LEU A 537 -5.83 6.26 -1.93
N ASN A 538 -7.00 5.78 -2.34
CA ASN A 538 -7.27 4.35 -2.46
C ASN A 538 -6.44 3.72 -3.61
N TYR A 539 -6.36 4.37 -4.78
CA TYR A 539 -5.54 3.93 -5.91
C TYR A 539 -4.04 3.90 -5.60
N VAL A 540 -3.52 4.96 -4.94
CA VAL A 540 -2.14 5.01 -4.44
C VAL A 540 -1.88 3.83 -3.51
N LYS A 541 -2.75 3.61 -2.51
CA LYS A 541 -2.63 2.49 -1.57
C LYS A 541 -2.63 1.14 -2.27
N GLN A 542 -3.58 0.91 -3.16
CA GLN A 542 -3.79 -0.39 -3.78
C GLN A 542 -2.63 -0.81 -4.69
N ILE A 543 -2.06 0.12 -5.46
CA ILE A 543 -0.91 -0.18 -6.31
C ILE A 543 0.33 -0.45 -5.43
N THR A 544 0.56 0.36 -4.40
CA THR A 544 1.69 0.18 -3.47
C THR A 544 1.58 -1.08 -2.61
N ASP A 545 0.38 -1.47 -2.18
CA ASP A 545 0.14 -2.73 -1.49
C ASP A 545 0.40 -3.95 -2.39
N TYR A 546 0.13 -3.85 -3.70
CA TYR A 546 0.40 -4.92 -4.68
C TYR A 546 1.89 -5.10 -4.95
N ILE A 547 2.62 -4.00 -5.23
CA ILE A 547 4.05 -4.10 -5.58
C ILE A 547 4.97 -4.15 -4.36
N ASP A 548 4.50 -3.79 -3.16
CA ASP A 548 5.27 -3.63 -1.90
C ASP A 548 6.31 -2.49 -1.93
N THR A 549 5.85 -1.26 -2.18
CA THR A 549 6.73 -0.10 -2.36
C THR A 549 6.05 1.18 -1.85
N PRO A 550 6.69 2.03 -1.04
CA PRO A 550 6.07 3.26 -0.52
C PRO A 550 5.83 4.31 -1.61
N ALA A 551 4.87 5.21 -1.38
CA ALA A 551 4.45 6.24 -2.34
C ALA A 551 5.03 7.63 -2.04
N MET A 552 5.59 8.27 -3.06
CA MET A 552 5.71 9.72 -3.12
C MET A 552 4.51 10.27 -3.92
N ILE A 553 3.74 11.20 -3.36
CA ILE A 553 2.73 11.93 -4.16
C ILE A 553 3.35 13.23 -4.69
N TRP A 554 3.61 13.24 -5.99
CA TRP A 554 4.24 14.32 -6.74
C TRP A 554 3.62 14.34 -8.13
N GLN A 555 3.12 15.45 -8.67
CA GLN A 555 3.14 16.83 -8.15
C GLN A 555 1.74 17.28 -7.70
N ILE A 556 1.64 17.78 -6.45
CA ILE A 556 0.35 18.16 -5.85
C ILE A 556 0.21 19.70 -5.79
N PRO A 557 -0.84 20.30 -6.38
CA PRO A 557 -1.06 21.74 -6.31
C PRO A 557 -1.34 22.22 -4.87
N GLY A 558 -0.64 23.27 -4.45
CA GLY A 558 -0.77 23.89 -3.13
C GLY A 558 -1.99 24.79 -2.92
N GLY A 559 -2.87 24.95 -3.92
CA GLY A 559 -4.03 25.83 -3.82
C GLY A 559 -5.04 25.37 -2.77
N HIS A 560 -5.62 26.33 -2.05
CA HIS A 560 -6.66 26.11 -1.04
C HIS A 560 -8.01 26.76 -1.39
N MET A 561 -9.05 26.32 -0.69
CA MET A 561 -10.40 26.85 -0.77
C MET A 561 -10.55 28.05 0.19
N ALA A 562 -10.16 29.23 -0.28
CA ALA A 562 -10.18 30.45 0.53
C ALA A 562 -11.55 30.73 1.17
N THR A 563 -11.53 31.26 2.39
CA THR A 563 -12.68 31.36 3.29
C THR A 563 -13.30 32.76 3.41
N VAL A 564 -14.56 32.81 3.83
CA VAL A 564 -15.31 34.06 4.06
C VAL A 564 -14.75 34.77 5.29
N GLY A 565 -14.12 35.92 5.07
CA GLY A 565 -13.39 36.67 6.12
C GLY A 565 -11.87 36.57 6.01
N GLU A 566 -11.36 35.70 5.13
CA GLU A 566 -9.93 35.60 4.82
C GLU A 566 -9.43 36.82 4.05
N ASP A 567 -8.30 37.39 4.49
CA ASP A 567 -7.52 38.32 3.67
C ASP A 567 -6.69 37.54 2.64
N ILE A 568 -7.27 37.38 1.46
CA ILE A 568 -6.65 36.70 0.33
C ILE A 568 -5.47 37.51 -0.27
N GLY A 569 -5.30 38.79 0.09
CA GLY A 569 -4.21 39.64 -0.40
C GLY A 569 -4.13 39.68 -1.93
N THR A 570 -3.10 39.02 -2.48
CA THR A 570 -2.83 38.90 -3.93
C THR A 570 -3.21 37.54 -4.53
N TYR A 571 -3.79 36.61 -3.77
CA TYR A 571 -4.11 35.26 -4.23
C TYR A 571 -5.19 35.27 -5.32
N ASP A 572 -4.83 34.79 -6.52
CA ASP A 572 -5.73 34.70 -7.67
C ASP A 572 -6.60 33.44 -7.60
N LEU A 573 -7.74 33.56 -6.90
CA LEU A 573 -8.74 32.50 -6.75
C LEU A 573 -9.23 31.91 -8.08
N ALA A 574 -9.22 32.68 -9.17
CA ALA A 574 -9.76 32.23 -10.45
C ALA A 574 -8.79 31.29 -11.19
N ASN A 575 -7.48 31.41 -10.95
CA ASN A 575 -6.44 30.61 -11.60
C ASN A 575 -5.69 29.65 -10.66
N HIS A 576 -5.72 29.87 -9.35
CA HIS A 576 -4.90 29.14 -8.38
C HIS A 576 -5.66 28.50 -7.20
N SER A 577 -7.00 28.58 -7.14
CA SER A 577 -7.76 27.80 -6.15
C SER A 577 -7.80 26.29 -6.45
N ALA A 578 -7.67 25.48 -5.41
CA ALA A 578 -7.82 24.04 -5.42
C ALA A 578 -8.33 23.54 -4.06
N SER A 579 -8.66 22.25 -3.98
CA SER A 579 -9.05 21.57 -2.73
C SER A 579 -7.91 20.82 -2.06
N GLY A 580 -6.78 20.59 -2.74
CA GLY A 580 -5.73 19.67 -2.27
C GLY A 580 -5.10 20.09 -0.95
N ALA A 581 -4.66 21.34 -0.86
CA ALA A 581 -4.07 21.86 0.37
C ALA A 581 -5.08 21.88 1.53
N THR A 582 -6.35 22.20 1.25
CA THR A 582 -7.46 22.14 2.23
C THR A 582 -7.78 20.70 2.67
N TYR A 583 -7.74 19.72 1.77
CA TYR A 583 -7.98 18.30 2.07
C TYR A 583 -6.87 17.73 2.96
N PHE A 584 -5.61 17.86 2.53
CA PHE A 584 -4.48 17.27 3.26
C PHE A 584 -4.25 18.00 4.59
N MET A 585 -4.17 19.33 4.60
CA MET A 585 -3.82 20.08 5.81
C MET A 585 -5.01 20.41 6.72
N GLY A 586 -6.24 20.31 6.21
CA GLY A 586 -7.47 20.73 6.91
C GLY A 586 -7.64 22.26 7.01
N ASP A 587 -8.88 22.74 7.00
CA ASP A 587 -9.23 24.10 7.44
C ASP A 587 -10.47 24.14 8.34
N LYS A 588 -10.25 24.40 9.63
CA LYS A 588 -11.29 24.55 10.65
C LYS A 588 -12.18 25.78 10.42
N ASN A 589 -11.78 26.72 9.55
CA ASN A 589 -12.64 27.83 9.11
C ASN A 589 -13.64 27.40 8.02
N VAL A 590 -13.40 26.29 7.29
CA VAL A 590 -14.40 25.66 6.43
C VAL A 590 -15.26 24.71 7.26
N GLY A 591 -14.63 23.74 7.91
CA GLY A 591 -15.32 22.69 8.65
C GLY A 591 -16.29 21.87 7.76
N LYS A 592 -17.48 21.57 8.30
CA LYS A 592 -18.56 20.90 7.56
C LYS A 592 -19.43 21.83 6.72
N ASP A 593 -19.38 23.15 6.95
CA ASP A 593 -20.22 24.11 6.23
C ASP A 593 -19.44 24.78 5.10
N ILE A 594 -19.59 24.24 3.90
CA ILE A 594 -18.95 24.77 2.69
C ILE A 594 -19.41 26.19 2.32
N SER A 595 -20.45 26.76 2.95
CA SER A 595 -20.81 28.17 2.75
C SER A 595 -19.82 29.16 3.42
N ASN A 596 -18.93 28.65 4.26
CA ASN A 596 -17.75 29.36 4.73
C ASN A 596 -16.66 29.54 3.64
N ILE A 597 -16.77 28.87 2.48
CA ILE A 597 -15.87 29.08 1.33
C ILE A 597 -16.35 30.30 0.53
N ARG A 598 -15.40 31.09 -0.01
CA ARG A 598 -15.73 32.29 -0.79
C ARG A 598 -16.59 31.96 -2.02
N SER A 599 -17.58 32.81 -2.28
CA SER A 599 -18.52 32.69 -3.40
C SER A 599 -17.80 32.64 -4.77
N GLU A 600 -16.66 33.31 -4.85
CA GLU A 600 -15.76 33.40 -5.99
C GLU A 600 -15.14 32.04 -6.36
N VAL A 601 -14.91 31.18 -5.37
CA VAL A 601 -14.42 29.80 -5.57
C VAL A 601 -15.59 28.85 -5.81
N LEU A 602 -16.64 28.93 -4.98
CA LEU A 602 -17.84 28.09 -5.08
C LEU A 602 -18.54 28.17 -6.45
N SER A 603 -18.55 29.36 -7.06
CA SER A 603 -19.20 29.61 -8.35
C SER A 603 -18.36 29.28 -9.59
N ILE A 604 -17.12 28.77 -9.43
CA ILE A 604 -16.29 28.33 -10.57
C ILE A 604 -17.04 27.20 -11.32
N PRO A 605 -17.33 27.37 -12.62
CA PRO A 605 -18.14 26.42 -13.38
C PRO A 605 -17.35 25.15 -13.74
N LEU A 606 -18.05 24.01 -13.69
CA LEU A 606 -17.55 22.68 -14.03
C LEU A 606 -18.42 22.01 -15.11
N ASN A 607 -17.88 20.97 -15.76
CA ASN A 607 -18.61 20.21 -16.77
C ASN A 607 -19.37 19.05 -16.14
N ALA A 608 -20.71 19.15 -16.07
CA ALA A 608 -21.59 18.13 -15.50
C ALA A 608 -21.46 16.73 -16.15
N THR A 609 -20.95 16.64 -17.38
CA THR A 609 -20.69 15.34 -18.06
C THR A 609 -19.42 14.65 -17.56
N ILE A 610 -18.54 15.36 -16.83
CA ILE A 610 -17.27 14.85 -16.32
C ILE A 610 -17.31 14.63 -14.79
N TYR A 611 -18.03 15.50 -14.07
CA TYR A 611 -18.04 15.52 -12.60
C TYR A 611 -19.37 15.04 -12.00
N ASP A 612 -19.90 13.88 -12.41
CA ASP A 612 -21.14 13.28 -11.89
C ASP A 612 -22.31 14.28 -11.73
N GLY A 613 -22.57 15.09 -12.76
CA GLY A 613 -23.64 16.09 -12.78
C GLY A 613 -23.28 17.46 -12.16
N ALA A 614 -22.11 17.62 -11.52
CA ALA A 614 -21.69 18.89 -10.93
C ALA A 614 -21.41 19.97 -12.00
N THR A 615 -22.16 21.07 -11.91
CA THR A 615 -22.03 22.25 -12.80
C THR A 615 -21.13 23.35 -12.24
N SER A 616 -20.67 23.20 -11.00
CA SER A 616 -19.83 24.17 -10.29
C SER A 616 -19.04 23.49 -9.17
N VAL A 617 -17.99 24.15 -8.66
CA VAL A 617 -17.24 23.68 -7.48
C VAL A 617 -18.18 23.49 -6.28
N GLN A 618 -19.16 24.37 -6.05
CA GLN A 618 -20.18 24.15 -5.03
C GLN A 618 -20.92 22.82 -5.22
N ALA A 619 -21.38 22.53 -6.44
CA ALA A 619 -22.09 21.29 -6.73
C ALA A 619 -21.22 20.03 -6.58
N LEU A 620 -19.91 20.14 -6.84
CA LEU A 620 -18.94 19.06 -6.62
C LEU A 620 -18.74 18.80 -5.12
N LEU A 621 -18.49 19.84 -4.32
CA LEU A 621 -18.33 19.71 -2.86
C LEU A 621 -19.62 19.20 -2.18
N GLN A 622 -20.79 19.51 -2.75
CA GLN A 622 -22.09 19.02 -2.29
C GLN A 622 -22.35 17.52 -2.58
N GLN A 623 -21.48 16.83 -3.33
CA GLN A 623 -21.56 15.36 -3.47
C GLN A 623 -21.16 14.64 -2.16
N THR A 624 -20.38 15.30 -1.30
CA THR A 624 -19.99 14.80 0.03
C THR A 624 -20.45 15.78 1.13
N PRO A 625 -21.77 15.99 1.33
CA PRO A 625 -22.30 17.13 2.09
C PRO A 625 -22.07 17.05 3.61
N ASN A 626 -21.64 15.90 4.13
CA ASN A 626 -21.31 15.69 5.54
C ASN A 626 -19.79 15.69 5.82
N TYR A 627 -18.95 15.88 4.78
CA TYR A 627 -17.50 15.85 4.92
C TYR A 627 -16.98 17.05 5.70
N ASP A 628 -16.06 16.80 6.64
CA ASP A 628 -15.47 17.85 7.47
C ASP A 628 -14.11 18.28 6.92
N TRP A 629 -14.11 19.39 6.18
CA TRP A 629 -12.87 20.00 5.67
C TRP A 629 -11.98 20.54 6.78
N GLY A 630 -12.45 20.60 8.04
CA GLY A 630 -11.62 20.90 9.21
C GLY A 630 -10.63 19.80 9.59
N VAL A 631 -10.86 18.57 9.13
CA VAL A 631 -10.07 17.38 9.51
C VAL A 631 -8.99 17.09 8.47
N SER A 632 -7.72 17.28 8.87
CA SER A 632 -6.54 16.94 8.08
C SER A 632 -6.52 15.46 7.67
N GLN A 633 -6.17 15.20 6.40
CA GLN A 633 -6.06 13.87 5.82
C GLN A 633 -4.60 13.36 5.74
N LEU A 634 -3.65 14.03 6.39
CA LEU A 634 -2.24 13.60 6.43
C LEU A 634 -2.08 12.17 6.99
N ARG A 635 -2.81 11.83 8.05
CA ARG A 635 -2.84 10.46 8.61
C ARG A 635 -3.34 9.42 7.59
N ARG A 636 -4.31 9.81 6.75
CA ARG A 636 -4.82 8.96 5.67
C ARG A 636 -3.81 8.81 4.52
N ALA A 637 -3.03 9.85 4.20
CA ALA A 637 -1.93 9.71 3.25
C ALA A 637 -0.91 8.66 3.72
N ALA A 638 -0.47 8.72 4.99
CA ALA A 638 0.42 7.72 5.56
C ALA A 638 -0.20 6.30 5.60
N TYR A 639 -1.51 6.18 5.88
CA TYR A 639 -2.21 4.89 5.76
C TYR A 639 -2.29 4.38 4.31
N SER A 640 -2.40 5.28 3.33
CA SER A 640 -2.27 5.02 1.90
C SER A 640 -0.82 4.89 1.42
N ASN A 641 0.07 4.44 2.30
CA ASN A 641 1.48 4.17 2.07
C ASN A 641 2.30 5.39 1.57
N VAL A 642 1.83 6.62 1.77
CA VAL A 642 2.57 7.83 1.38
C VAL A 642 3.60 8.20 2.45
N PHE A 643 4.87 8.35 2.05
CA PHE A 643 5.94 8.87 2.93
C PHE A 643 6.25 10.36 2.71
N SER A 644 5.92 10.91 1.54
CA SER A 644 6.21 12.29 1.17
C SER A 644 5.14 12.91 0.26
N ILE A 645 4.79 14.19 0.54
CA ILE A 645 3.91 15.03 -0.28
C ILE A 645 4.73 16.17 -0.89
N MET A 646 4.81 16.20 -2.22
CA MET A 646 5.61 17.19 -2.96
C MET A 646 4.70 18.27 -3.57
N TRP A 647 4.74 19.46 -2.97
CA TRP A 647 3.84 20.56 -3.27
C TRP A 647 4.35 21.49 -4.38
N GLY A 648 3.47 21.86 -5.29
CA GLY A 648 3.79 22.74 -6.40
C GLY A 648 4.17 22.02 -7.69
N GLY A 649 4.71 22.80 -8.63
CA GLY A 649 4.92 22.42 -10.03
C GLY A 649 5.36 23.66 -10.84
N GLY A 650 5.49 23.55 -12.16
CA GLY A 650 6.05 24.61 -13.01
C GLY A 650 5.17 25.84 -13.21
N SER A 651 3.86 25.76 -12.98
CA SER A 651 2.95 26.95 -12.98
C SER A 651 1.71 26.69 -12.13
N THR A 652 1.89 26.56 -10.81
CA THR A 652 0.84 26.14 -9.85
C THR A 652 1.22 26.55 -8.42
N THR A 653 0.27 26.64 -7.48
CA THR A 653 0.56 27.06 -6.10
C THR A 653 1.58 26.11 -5.42
N ALA A 654 2.53 26.67 -4.67
CA ALA A 654 3.60 25.95 -3.95
C ALA A 654 3.77 26.50 -2.53
N VAL A 655 4.45 25.78 -1.62
CA VAL A 655 4.65 26.23 -0.22
C VAL A 655 5.43 27.55 -0.16
N VAL A 656 6.39 27.73 -1.08
CA VAL A 656 7.05 29.02 -1.33
C VAL A 656 6.91 29.34 -2.83
N PRO A 657 6.27 30.46 -3.22
CA PRO A 657 6.01 30.76 -4.63
C PRO A 657 7.30 31.05 -5.42
N ILE A 658 7.57 30.23 -6.44
CA ILE A 658 8.67 30.43 -7.40
C ILE A 658 8.28 31.42 -8.51
N ALA A 659 9.25 31.88 -9.31
CA ALA A 659 9.08 32.98 -10.26
C ALA A 659 8.01 32.75 -11.35
N THR A 660 7.62 31.50 -11.60
CA THR A 660 6.62 31.08 -12.58
C THR A 660 5.22 30.85 -12.00
N ASN A 661 5.07 30.88 -10.67
CA ASN A 661 3.88 30.38 -9.97
C ASN A 661 3.01 31.50 -9.39
N GLY A 662 3.14 32.71 -9.92
CA GLY A 662 2.38 33.88 -9.49
C GLY A 662 2.70 34.30 -8.04
N PRO A 663 1.74 34.92 -7.34
CA PRO A 663 1.93 35.39 -5.97
C PRO A 663 1.70 34.32 -4.89
N GLY A 664 1.27 33.11 -5.27
CA GLY A 664 0.85 32.06 -4.33
C GLY A 664 -0.44 32.37 -3.57
N ASP A 665 -0.60 31.67 -2.45
CA ASP A 665 -1.80 31.54 -1.62
C ASP A 665 -1.83 32.48 -0.39
N ASN A 666 -1.07 33.57 -0.43
CA ASN A 666 -0.82 34.45 0.72
C ASN A 666 -0.15 33.75 1.93
N ASN A 667 0.63 32.68 1.70
CA ASN A 667 1.31 31.85 2.70
C ASN A 667 0.38 30.91 3.51
N TRP A 668 -0.84 30.62 3.04
CA TRP A 668 -1.76 29.72 3.73
C TRP A 668 -1.13 28.34 3.97
N LEU A 669 -0.61 27.69 2.93
CA LEU A 669 0.03 26.38 2.97
C LEU A 669 1.35 26.42 3.75
N LYS A 670 2.15 27.47 3.58
CA LYS A 670 3.37 27.69 4.40
C LYS A 670 3.06 27.68 5.89
N ASN A 671 2.02 28.41 6.32
CA ASN A 671 1.61 28.44 7.72
C ASN A 671 1.06 27.08 8.20
N LYS A 672 0.42 26.31 7.32
CA LYS A 672 -0.07 24.95 7.62
C LYS A 672 1.07 23.94 7.76
N VAL A 673 2.07 23.96 6.87
CA VAL A 673 3.28 23.12 6.98
C VAL A 673 4.04 23.45 8.25
N VAL A 674 4.25 24.74 8.56
CA VAL A 674 4.84 25.17 9.84
C VAL A 674 4.02 24.69 11.04
N SER A 675 2.69 24.73 10.99
CA SER A 675 1.83 24.22 12.07
C SER A 675 1.87 22.69 12.20
N TYR A 676 2.07 21.96 11.10
CA TYR A 676 2.23 20.51 11.11
C TYR A 676 3.55 20.11 11.80
N GLN A 677 4.66 20.73 11.38
CA GLN A 677 5.99 20.48 11.94
C GLN A 677 6.11 20.80 13.43
N THR A 678 5.31 21.75 13.94
CA THR A 678 5.42 22.26 15.32
C THR A 678 4.36 21.76 16.30
N LYS A 679 3.27 21.11 15.85
CA LYS A 679 2.19 20.61 16.74
C LYS A 679 2.06 19.09 16.82
N GLY A 680 2.65 18.35 15.89
CA GLY A 680 2.53 16.90 15.84
C GLY A 680 2.64 16.40 14.41
N ARG A 681 3.82 15.87 14.07
CA ARG A 681 4.09 15.24 12.78
C ARG A 681 3.43 13.86 12.75
N VAL A 682 3.02 13.36 11.58
CA VAL A 682 2.44 12.01 11.46
C VAL A 682 3.61 11.01 11.39
N PRO A 683 3.84 10.16 12.40
CA PRO A 683 4.98 9.24 12.38
C PRO A 683 4.73 8.11 11.36
N LEU A 684 5.80 7.63 10.74
CA LEU A 684 5.77 6.60 9.69
C LEU A 684 6.29 5.25 10.18
N TYR A 685 7.27 5.25 11.08
CA TYR A 685 7.91 4.06 11.66
C TYR A 685 8.61 4.41 12.99
N TYR A 686 8.86 3.42 13.85
CA TYR A 686 9.46 3.63 15.17
C TYR A 686 10.97 3.92 15.09
N VAL A 687 11.44 4.92 15.84
CA VAL A 687 12.86 5.27 15.98
C VAL A 687 13.26 5.26 17.45
N GLY A 688 13.67 4.09 17.93
CA GLY A 688 14.24 3.92 19.26
C GLY A 688 15.11 2.66 19.37
N GLY A 689 15.94 2.59 20.40
CA GLY A 689 16.77 1.41 20.68
C GLY A 689 15.88 0.17 20.89
N GLY A 690 16.13 -0.89 20.11
CA GLY A 690 15.26 -2.05 20.07
C GLY A 690 15.10 -2.74 21.43
N ALA A 691 13.87 -2.81 21.94
CA ALA A 691 13.52 -3.41 23.23
C ALA A 691 14.02 -4.87 23.36
N ALA A 692 14.11 -5.60 22.24
CA ALA A 692 14.68 -6.93 22.12
C ALA A 692 16.13 -7.09 22.65
N THR A 693 16.87 -5.99 22.86
CA THR A 693 18.22 -6.01 23.45
C THR A 693 18.25 -5.78 24.97
N THR A 694 17.14 -5.34 25.56
CA THR A 694 17.03 -5.08 27.01
C THR A 694 16.32 -6.26 27.69
N PRO A 695 16.86 -6.86 28.76
CA PRO A 695 16.18 -7.92 29.50
C PRO A 695 14.85 -7.43 30.10
N ILE A 696 13.86 -8.32 30.21
CA ILE A 696 12.48 -7.97 30.63
C ILE A 696 12.45 -7.25 31.99
N THR A 697 13.33 -7.64 32.91
CA THR A 697 13.49 -6.98 34.22
C THR A 697 14.97 -6.85 34.60
N SER A 698 15.25 -6.06 35.64
CA SER A 698 16.57 -5.98 36.27
C SER A 698 16.98 -7.23 37.08
N LEU A 699 16.18 -8.31 37.06
CA LEU A 699 16.39 -9.54 37.83
C LEU A 699 16.81 -10.69 36.89
N PRO A 700 18.12 -11.02 36.75
CA PRO A 700 18.58 -12.00 35.76
C PRO A 700 17.94 -13.39 35.94
N ALA A 701 17.73 -13.82 37.19
CA ALA A 701 17.07 -15.08 37.49
C ALA A 701 15.61 -15.13 36.98
N LEU A 702 14.86 -14.02 37.11
CA LEU A 702 13.50 -13.95 36.58
C LEU A 702 13.49 -14.07 35.05
N ASN A 703 14.39 -13.37 34.37
CA ASN A 703 14.48 -13.37 32.91
C ASN A 703 14.81 -14.79 32.39
N THR A 704 15.86 -15.42 32.93
CA THR A 704 16.24 -16.80 32.55
C THR A 704 15.17 -17.83 32.92
N GLU A 705 14.45 -17.67 34.03
CA GLU A 705 13.31 -18.53 34.37
C GLU A 705 12.17 -18.35 33.35
N LEU A 706 11.81 -17.12 32.98
CA LEU A 706 10.79 -16.83 31.96
C LEU A 706 11.19 -17.38 30.58
N GLU A 707 12.43 -17.16 30.14
CA GLU A 707 12.97 -17.72 28.89
C GLU A 707 12.88 -19.27 28.88
N SER A 708 13.27 -19.92 29.98
CA SER A 708 13.26 -21.39 30.10
C SER A 708 11.87 -22.04 30.02
N LEU A 709 10.81 -21.25 30.17
CA LEU A 709 9.43 -21.73 30.25
C LEU A 709 8.75 -21.94 28.90
N GLU A 710 9.33 -21.51 27.77
CA GLU A 710 8.69 -21.53 26.44
C GLU A 710 8.00 -22.87 26.12
N THR A 711 8.76 -23.97 26.11
CA THR A 711 8.24 -25.30 25.78
C THR A 711 7.09 -25.71 26.70
N LYS A 712 7.12 -25.31 27.98
CA LYS A 712 6.10 -25.66 28.96
C LYS A 712 4.85 -24.79 28.79
N MET A 713 5.00 -23.49 28.61
CA MET A 713 3.86 -22.58 28.42
C MET A 713 3.14 -22.89 27.11
N ASN A 714 3.88 -23.10 26.01
CA ASN A 714 3.31 -23.45 24.71
C ASN A 714 2.59 -24.82 24.70
N ASN A 715 3.10 -25.84 25.41
CA ASN A 715 2.55 -27.22 25.34
C ASN A 715 1.71 -27.68 26.54
N GLU A 716 1.72 -26.95 27.67
CA GLU A 716 0.87 -27.25 28.82
C GLU A 716 -0.19 -26.16 29.07
N VAL A 717 0.15 -24.88 28.86
CA VAL A 717 -0.71 -23.75 29.29
C VAL A 717 -1.52 -23.18 28.13
N PHE A 718 -0.88 -22.79 27.03
CA PHE A 718 -1.51 -22.14 25.87
C PHE A 718 -2.14 -23.17 24.93
N LEU A 719 -3.18 -23.84 25.43
CA LEU A 719 -3.90 -24.89 24.71
C LEU A 719 -5.24 -24.36 24.19
N THR A 720 -5.60 -24.80 22.99
CA THR A 720 -6.93 -24.65 22.39
C THR A 720 -7.71 -25.97 22.46
N GLN A 721 -9.03 -25.88 22.57
CA GLN A 721 -9.93 -27.03 22.55
C GLN A 721 -10.39 -27.32 21.12
N LEU A 722 -10.26 -28.57 20.68
CA LEU A 722 -10.80 -29.06 19.41
C LEU A 722 -12.26 -29.50 19.55
N PRO A 723 -13.03 -29.63 18.45
CA PRO A 723 -14.46 -29.96 18.50
C PRO A 723 -14.80 -31.35 19.07
N ASP A 724 -13.80 -32.24 19.21
CA ASP A 724 -13.91 -33.53 19.88
C ASP A 724 -13.64 -33.47 21.40
N ASN A 725 -13.37 -32.26 21.93
CA ASN A 725 -12.93 -31.96 23.30
C ASN A 725 -11.47 -32.33 23.63
N SER A 726 -10.67 -32.77 22.65
CA SER A 726 -9.22 -32.85 22.82
C SER A 726 -8.59 -31.45 22.90
N TRP A 727 -7.35 -31.37 23.38
CA TRP A 727 -6.62 -30.10 23.53
C TRP A 727 -5.27 -30.19 22.81
N ILE A 728 -4.93 -29.15 22.06
CA ILE A 728 -3.65 -29.01 21.35
C ILE A 728 -3.01 -27.64 21.66
N PRO A 729 -1.70 -27.45 21.45
CA PRO A 729 -1.07 -26.13 21.49
C PRO A 729 -1.75 -25.12 20.56
N SER A 730 -1.97 -23.90 21.02
CA SER A 730 -2.49 -22.81 20.17
C SER A 730 -1.54 -22.54 19.00
N THR A 731 -2.10 -22.25 17.83
CA THR A 731 -1.33 -21.82 16.66
C THR A 731 -1.02 -20.32 16.71
N ILE A 732 -1.93 -19.50 17.28
CA ILE A 732 -1.88 -18.04 17.28
C ILE A 732 -1.12 -17.44 18.47
N TYR A 733 -1.18 -18.05 19.66
CA TYR A 733 -0.65 -17.49 20.90
C TYR A 733 0.60 -18.24 21.36
N LYS A 734 1.78 -17.59 21.26
CA LYS A 734 3.06 -18.15 21.71
C LYS A 734 3.62 -17.40 22.93
N TRP A 735 4.44 -18.11 23.69
CA TRP A 735 5.15 -17.57 24.85
C TRP A 735 6.15 -16.46 24.50
N ASN A 736 6.87 -16.60 23.38
CA ASN A 736 7.89 -15.61 23.01
C ASN A 736 7.26 -14.28 22.58
N ASP A 737 6.15 -14.32 21.82
CA ASP A 737 5.31 -13.15 21.53
C ASP A 737 4.83 -12.46 22.84
N PHE A 738 4.41 -13.25 23.84
CA PHE A 738 4.01 -12.72 25.15
C PHE A 738 5.19 -12.08 25.89
N LEU A 739 6.37 -12.68 25.87
CA LEU A 739 7.57 -12.11 26.49
C LEU A 739 8.04 -10.83 25.79
N ALA A 740 7.91 -10.75 24.47
CA ALA A 740 8.16 -9.52 23.71
C ALA A 740 7.18 -8.41 24.10
N ALA A 741 5.87 -8.71 24.13
CA ALA A 741 4.85 -7.78 24.60
C ALA A 741 5.10 -7.29 26.04
N LEU A 742 5.44 -8.22 26.94
CA LEU A 742 5.75 -7.93 28.33
C LEU A 742 7.01 -7.07 28.49
N ASN A 743 8.04 -7.31 27.65
CA ASN A 743 9.24 -6.48 27.59
C ASN A 743 8.89 -5.05 27.19
N SER A 744 8.23 -4.86 26.04
CA SER A 744 7.79 -3.54 25.58
C SER A 744 6.94 -2.81 26.62
N MET A 745 5.99 -3.50 27.25
CA MET A 745 5.07 -2.88 28.22
C MET A 745 5.65 -2.67 29.64
N HIS A 746 6.76 -3.33 30.00
CA HIS A 746 7.51 -3.06 31.24
C HIS A 746 8.61 -2.01 31.02
N ASN A 747 9.47 -2.22 30.02
CA ASN A 747 10.65 -1.39 29.78
C ASN A 747 10.34 -0.08 29.05
N VAL A 748 9.37 -0.04 28.14
CA VAL A 748 8.86 1.21 27.55
C VAL A 748 7.59 1.65 28.27
N GLY A 749 6.51 0.87 28.16
CA GLY A 749 5.19 1.19 28.72
C GLY A 749 4.45 2.25 27.91
N VAL A 750 3.50 2.94 28.56
CA VAL A 750 2.71 4.04 27.98
C VAL A 750 2.67 5.21 28.96
N GLU A 751 3.11 6.39 28.52
CA GLU A 751 3.41 7.52 29.40
C GLU A 751 4.30 7.10 30.60
N ASN A 752 3.77 7.15 31.82
CA ASN A 752 4.41 6.68 33.05
C ASN A 752 3.82 5.33 33.53
N VAL A 753 2.84 4.78 32.83
CA VAL A 753 2.20 3.50 33.15
C VAL A 753 3.00 2.37 32.53
N LYS A 754 3.40 1.39 33.34
CA LYS A 754 4.19 0.21 32.94
C LYS A 754 3.59 -1.04 33.57
N PHE A 755 3.67 -2.18 32.89
CA PHE A 755 3.21 -3.44 33.47
C PHE A 755 4.07 -3.80 34.69
N TRP A 756 3.45 -3.85 35.86
CA TRP A 756 4.17 -4.00 37.12
C TRP A 756 4.67 -5.44 37.31
N LEU A 757 5.99 -5.59 37.51
CA LEU A 757 6.67 -6.86 37.79
C LEU A 757 7.54 -6.81 39.06
N THR A 758 7.89 -5.63 39.57
CA THR A 758 8.91 -5.46 40.62
C THR A 758 8.56 -4.32 41.58
N GLU A 759 8.82 -4.55 42.86
CA GLU A 759 8.69 -3.61 43.96
C GLU A 759 10.08 -3.16 44.45
N PRO A 760 10.44 -1.86 44.37
CA PRO A 760 11.71 -1.36 44.87
C PRO A 760 11.90 -1.58 46.38
N GLY A 761 13.02 -2.17 46.77
CA GLY A 761 13.36 -2.45 48.17
C GLY A 761 12.84 -3.77 48.72
N VAL A 762 12.10 -4.55 47.93
CA VAL A 762 11.77 -5.96 48.20
C VAL A 762 12.88 -6.87 47.65
N ASP A 763 13.10 -8.03 48.28
CA ASP A 763 14.13 -8.98 47.86
C ASP A 763 13.78 -9.69 46.53
N ASP A 764 14.81 -10.07 45.76
CA ASP A 764 14.70 -10.73 44.46
C ASP A 764 13.77 -11.96 44.48
N ALA A 765 13.83 -12.79 45.52
CA ALA A 765 13.06 -14.04 45.60
C ALA A 765 11.58 -13.81 45.95
N THR A 766 11.24 -12.67 46.54
CA THR A 766 9.85 -12.22 46.71
C THR A 766 9.36 -11.49 45.46
N ASN A 767 10.19 -10.63 44.84
CA ASN A 767 9.88 -9.98 43.56
C ASN A 767 9.63 -10.97 42.42
N ILE A 768 10.40 -12.07 42.33
CA ILE A 768 10.15 -13.17 41.37
C ILE A 768 8.74 -13.78 41.55
N LYS A 769 8.21 -13.86 42.78
CA LYS A 769 6.84 -14.34 43.03
C LYS A 769 5.80 -13.29 42.64
N TYR A 770 6.03 -12.02 42.96
CA TYR A 770 5.15 -10.91 42.57
C TYR A 770 4.99 -10.85 41.04
N ALA A 771 6.10 -10.90 40.29
CA ALA A 771 6.10 -10.98 38.83
C ALA A 771 5.30 -12.17 38.30
N LYS A 772 5.56 -13.39 38.81
CA LYS A 772 4.87 -14.61 38.38
C LYS A 772 3.38 -14.61 38.71
N VAL A 773 2.95 -14.00 39.81
CA VAL A 773 1.53 -13.84 40.12
C VAL A 773 0.86 -12.79 39.23
N ALA A 774 1.52 -11.67 38.94
CA ALA A 774 1.02 -10.68 37.98
C ALA A 774 0.79 -11.33 36.61
N ILE A 775 1.82 -12.01 36.07
CA ILE A 775 1.77 -12.76 34.81
C ILE A 775 0.65 -13.82 34.84
N ALA A 776 0.59 -14.67 35.88
CA ALA A 776 -0.44 -15.70 35.98
C ALA A 776 -1.87 -15.12 36.00
N SER A 777 -2.08 -14.00 36.69
CA SER A 777 -3.40 -13.37 36.80
C SER A 777 -3.92 -12.85 35.47
N PHE A 778 -3.05 -12.31 34.62
CA PHE A 778 -3.35 -11.89 33.25
C PHE A 778 -3.62 -13.10 32.33
N LEU A 779 -2.71 -14.08 32.33
CA LEU A 779 -2.83 -15.27 31.48
C LEU A 779 -4.08 -16.10 31.81
N ALA A 780 -4.51 -16.12 33.07
CA ALA A 780 -5.73 -16.80 33.50
C ALA A 780 -7.00 -16.32 32.77
N GLN A 781 -7.08 -15.01 32.49
CA GLN A 781 -8.18 -14.40 31.74
C GLN A 781 -8.02 -14.70 30.25
N SER A 782 -6.82 -14.43 29.71
CA SER A 782 -6.43 -14.72 28.32
C SER A 782 -6.80 -16.16 27.88
N MET A 783 -6.53 -17.14 28.74
CA MET A 783 -6.85 -18.55 28.53
C MET A 783 -8.36 -18.85 28.50
N LYS A 784 -9.21 -18.01 29.11
CA LYS A 784 -10.67 -18.13 29.10
C LYS A 784 -11.32 -17.32 27.96
N GLU A 785 -10.76 -16.19 27.56
CA GLU A 785 -11.35 -15.38 26.48
C GLU A 785 -11.02 -15.90 25.09
N THR A 786 -9.74 -16.21 24.81
CA THR A 786 -9.26 -16.36 23.42
C THR A 786 -8.44 -17.61 23.16
N ILE A 787 -7.45 -17.92 24.01
CA ILE A 787 -6.45 -18.97 23.71
C ILE A 787 -7.13 -20.35 23.59
N GLN A 788 -8.15 -20.63 24.41
CA GLN A 788 -8.89 -21.89 24.35
C GLN A 788 -9.69 -22.12 23.04
N TYR A 789 -9.87 -21.08 22.22
CA TYR A 789 -10.59 -21.14 20.94
C TYR A 789 -9.66 -21.04 19.72
N ASP A 790 -8.37 -20.74 19.91
CA ASP A 790 -7.39 -20.43 18.86
C ASP A 790 -7.91 -19.36 17.89
N ALA A 791 -8.36 -18.24 18.48
CA ALA A 791 -8.88 -17.06 17.78
C ALA A 791 -8.26 -15.77 18.34
N CYS A 792 -7.90 -14.85 17.46
CA CYS A 792 -7.52 -13.47 17.79
C CYS A 792 -8.74 -12.53 17.70
N ASP A 793 -9.62 -12.79 16.75
CA ASP A 793 -10.88 -12.10 16.51
C ASP A 793 -12.03 -12.67 17.33
N GLU A 794 -13.04 -11.83 17.53
CA GLU A 794 -14.28 -12.19 18.18
C GLU A 794 -15.10 -13.17 17.33
N ASN A 795 -15.47 -14.29 17.92
CA ASN A 795 -16.41 -15.23 17.32
C ASN A 795 -17.84 -14.69 17.42
N ASN A 796 -18.70 -15.00 16.46
CA ASN A 796 -20.12 -14.68 16.59
C ASN A 796 -20.76 -15.58 17.67
N TRP A 797 -21.05 -14.99 18.84
CA TRP A 797 -21.61 -15.63 20.02
C TRP A 797 -23.11 -15.34 20.21
N SER A 798 -23.72 -14.57 19.29
CA SER A 798 -25.09 -14.05 19.45
C SER A 798 -26.16 -15.10 19.14
N ILE A 799 -26.31 -16.09 20.03
CA ILE A 799 -27.27 -17.19 19.96
C ILE A 799 -28.12 -17.27 21.24
N ASN A 800 -29.45 -17.17 21.09
CA ASN A 800 -30.44 -17.05 22.16
C ASN A 800 -30.22 -15.83 23.09
N THR A 801 -29.55 -14.80 22.58
CA THR A 801 -29.08 -13.61 23.31
C THR A 801 -30.08 -12.45 23.34
N GLY A 802 -31.19 -12.55 22.60
CA GLY A 802 -32.21 -11.50 22.48
C GLY A 802 -32.07 -10.60 21.25
N ASP A 803 -31.00 -10.79 20.47
CA ASP A 803 -30.84 -10.22 19.13
C ASP A 803 -31.93 -10.75 18.16
N PRO A 804 -32.26 -10.05 17.06
CA PRO A 804 -33.43 -10.37 16.22
C PRO A 804 -33.44 -11.77 15.58
N VAL A 805 -32.27 -12.38 15.43
CA VAL A 805 -32.03 -13.69 14.83
C VAL A 805 -30.74 -14.28 15.42
N ASN A 806 -30.61 -15.61 15.48
CA ASN A 806 -29.38 -16.26 15.95
C ASN A 806 -28.25 -16.12 14.91
N TYR A 807 -27.05 -15.81 15.39
CA TYR A 807 -25.86 -15.48 14.59
C TYR A 807 -26.14 -14.44 13.50
N PRO A 808 -26.63 -13.23 13.87
CA PRO A 808 -26.85 -12.14 12.93
C PRO A 808 -25.50 -11.72 12.34
N LEU A 809 -25.46 -11.33 11.06
CA LEU A 809 -24.20 -10.89 10.44
C LEU A 809 -23.75 -9.52 10.99
N SER A 810 -24.68 -8.74 11.55
CA SER A 810 -24.39 -7.50 12.28
C SER A 810 -23.67 -7.69 13.62
N ALA A 811 -23.27 -8.91 13.98
CA ALA A 811 -22.41 -9.19 15.13
C ALA A 811 -21.06 -8.43 15.07
N SER A 812 -20.56 -8.11 13.87
CA SER A 812 -19.38 -7.26 13.66
C SER A 812 -19.55 -5.79 14.10
N CYS A 813 -20.78 -5.42 14.43
CA CYS A 813 -21.20 -4.10 14.91
C CYS A 813 -21.63 -4.10 16.40
N GLY A 814 -21.45 -5.23 17.09
CA GLY A 814 -21.97 -5.43 18.44
C GLY A 814 -22.65 -6.78 18.62
N GLN A 815 -22.37 -7.44 19.74
CA GLN A 815 -22.93 -8.74 20.10
C GLN A 815 -23.61 -8.71 21.46
N LEU A 816 -24.50 -9.67 21.74
CA LEU A 816 -25.19 -9.77 23.03
C LEU A 816 -25.96 -8.48 23.37
N GLN A 817 -26.64 -7.87 22.38
CA GLN A 817 -27.29 -6.54 22.47
C GLN A 817 -26.35 -5.32 22.70
N GLN A 818 -25.02 -5.47 22.58
CA GLN A 818 -24.06 -4.36 22.62
C GLN A 818 -24.02 -3.59 21.29
N ASN A 819 -23.43 -2.39 21.29
CA ASN A 819 -23.27 -1.55 20.09
C ASN A 819 -21.85 -0.95 20.04
N TYR A 820 -20.95 -1.56 19.25
CA TYR A 820 -19.52 -1.24 19.29
C TYR A 820 -19.20 0.13 18.64
N GLU A 821 -20.11 0.67 17.82
CA GLU A 821 -20.01 2.02 17.24
C GLU A 821 -20.36 3.13 18.26
N GLU A 822 -21.04 2.81 19.35
CA GLU A 822 -21.35 3.72 20.46
C GLU A 822 -20.31 3.66 21.59
N TYR A 823 -19.38 2.71 21.55
CA TYR A 823 -18.29 2.58 22.53
C TYR A 823 -17.28 3.70 22.33
N GLY A 824 -17.52 4.82 23.01
CA GLY A 824 -16.86 6.09 22.76
C GLY A 824 -17.78 7.29 22.54
N VAL A 825 -19.09 7.16 22.73
CA VAL A 825 -20.01 8.30 22.76
C VAL A 825 -20.27 8.69 24.22
N ASN A 826 -20.21 9.98 24.56
CA ASN A 826 -20.67 10.47 25.85
C ASN A 826 -22.21 10.42 25.89
N PRO A 827 -22.85 9.60 26.74
CA PRO A 827 -24.30 9.44 26.77
C PRO A 827 -25.05 10.70 27.26
N ALA A 828 -24.36 11.68 27.85
CA ALA A 828 -24.96 12.93 28.30
C ALA A 828 -25.03 14.02 27.21
N THR A 829 -24.18 13.95 26.18
CA THR A 829 -24.06 14.97 25.12
C THR A 829 -24.34 14.42 23.72
N GLY A 830 -24.13 13.12 23.49
CA GLY A 830 -24.16 12.50 22.16
C GLY A 830 -22.89 12.71 21.33
N ASN A 831 -21.87 13.37 21.89
CA ASN A 831 -20.59 13.60 21.22
C ASN A 831 -19.67 12.38 21.33
N ASP A 832 -18.81 12.16 20.34
CA ASP A 832 -17.70 11.21 20.45
C ASP A 832 -16.65 11.73 21.47
N LEU A 833 -16.08 10.83 22.27
CA LEU A 833 -15.01 11.10 23.22
C LEU A 833 -13.68 11.37 22.48
N PRO A 834 -12.73 12.13 23.07
CA PRO A 834 -11.54 12.61 22.36
C PRO A 834 -10.58 11.52 21.85
N TYR A 835 -10.64 10.30 22.37
CA TYR A 835 -9.85 9.14 21.90
C TYR A 835 -10.67 8.11 21.11
N SER A 836 -11.83 8.47 20.57
CA SER A 836 -12.65 7.55 19.76
C SER A 836 -12.23 7.53 18.30
N CYS A 837 -11.88 6.35 17.77
CA CYS A 837 -11.63 6.19 16.34
C CYS A 837 -12.78 6.79 15.50
N PRO A 838 -12.48 7.58 14.45
CA PRO A 838 -13.50 8.08 13.54
C PRO A 838 -14.31 6.95 12.90
N ARG A 839 -15.62 7.13 12.76
CA ARG A 839 -16.47 6.18 12.02
C ARG A 839 -16.07 6.21 10.53
N ASN A 840 -15.80 5.06 9.94
CA ASN A 840 -15.45 4.92 8.52
C ASN A 840 -16.53 4.10 7.78
N PRO A 841 -17.50 4.73 7.09
CA PRO A 841 -18.50 4.01 6.30
C PRO A 841 -17.89 3.27 5.10
N LYS A 842 -16.67 3.63 4.67
CA LYS A 842 -15.93 3.00 3.56
C LYS A 842 -14.95 1.91 4.02
N MET A 843 -15.13 1.34 5.22
CA MET A 843 -14.30 0.22 5.70
C MET A 843 -14.74 -1.10 5.05
N GLU A 844 -13.79 -1.85 4.49
CA GLU A 844 -13.99 -3.22 3.97
C GLU A 844 -12.94 -4.14 4.58
N MET A 845 -13.38 -5.16 5.32
CA MET A 845 -12.50 -5.99 6.13
C MET A 845 -13.19 -7.29 6.54
N THR A 846 -12.41 -8.36 6.61
CA THR A 846 -12.80 -9.70 7.05
C THR A 846 -11.85 -10.14 8.15
N ALA A 847 -12.38 -10.58 9.30
CA ALA A 847 -11.61 -11.21 10.37
C ALA A 847 -10.85 -12.42 9.84
N ILE A 848 -9.56 -12.53 10.13
CA ILE A 848 -8.74 -13.65 9.62
C ILE A 848 -8.84 -14.90 10.49
N THR A 849 -9.16 -14.75 11.78
CA THR A 849 -9.37 -15.88 12.70
C THR A 849 -10.84 -16.05 13.07
N HIS A 850 -11.24 -17.27 13.42
CA HIS A 850 -12.61 -17.60 13.84
C HIS A 850 -12.69 -19.01 14.45
N ALA A 851 -13.86 -19.33 14.99
CA ALA A 851 -14.23 -20.57 15.63
C ALA A 851 -14.21 -21.79 14.69
N LYS A 852 -13.61 -22.89 15.18
CA LYS A 852 -13.39 -24.12 14.39
C LYS A 852 -14.38 -25.26 14.72
N TRP A 853 -15.47 -24.99 15.44
CA TRP A 853 -16.48 -26.00 15.79
C TRP A 853 -17.44 -26.33 14.63
N TYR A 854 -18.21 -27.42 14.78
CA TYR A 854 -19.10 -27.88 13.72
C TYR A 854 -20.26 -26.89 13.48
N GLY A 855 -20.36 -26.36 12.26
CA GLY A 855 -21.34 -25.32 11.92
C GLY A 855 -21.02 -23.93 12.50
N ALA A 856 -19.79 -23.70 12.96
CA ALA A 856 -19.35 -22.40 13.46
C ALA A 856 -19.66 -21.26 12.47
N PRO A 857 -20.03 -20.07 12.97
CA PRO A 857 -20.16 -18.88 12.13
C PRO A 857 -18.89 -18.59 11.34
N ALA A 858 -19.06 -18.15 10.10
CA ALA A 858 -17.97 -17.56 9.33
C ALA A 858 -17.37 -16.33 10.06
N PRO A 859 -16.12 -15.94 9.74
CA PRO A 859 -15.49 -14.78 10.33
C PRO A 859 -16.33 -13.51 10.21
N LEU A 860 -16.23 -12.63 11.22
CA LEU A 860 -16.86 -11.32 11.21
C LEU A 860 -16.30 -10.46 10.06
N PHE A 861 -17.12 -9.54 9.55
CA PHE A 861 -16.73 -8.65 8.47
C PHE A 861 -17.49 -7.32 8.53
N VAL A 862 -16.94 -6.32 7.86
CA VAL A 862 -17.53 -5.00 7.63
C VAL A 862 -17.40 -4.65 6.15
N ALA A 863 -18.42 -3.99 5.62
CA ALA A 863 -18.47 -3.47 4.26
C ALA A 863 -19.43 -2.26 4.19
N PRO A 864 -19.27 -1.35 3.23
CA PRO A 864 -20.23 -0.28 2.95
C PRO A 864 -21.57 -0.88 2.52
N ASP A 865 -22.68 -0.23 2.88
CA ASP A 865 -24.01 -0.69 2.49
C ASP A 865 -24.15 -0.71 0.96
N ARG A 866 -23.46 0.18 0.26
CA ARG A 866 -23.46 0.21 -1.20
C ARG A 866 -22.79 -1.01 -1.84
N VAL A 867 -21.69 -1.53 -1.29
CA VAL A 867 -21.07 -2.78 -1.78
C VAL A 867 -22.06 -3.93 -1.64
N LEU A 868 -22.67 -4.05 -0.46
CA LEU A 868 -23.62 -5.13 -0.18
C LEU A 868 -24.91 -4.98 -0.99
N ASN A 869 -25.40 -3.76 -1.24
CA ASN A 869 -26.55 -3.47 -2.10
C ASN A 869 -26.27 -3.85 -3.57
N ASP A 870 -25.13 -3.43 -4.12
CA ASP A 870 -24.79 -3.65 -5.53
C ASP A 870 -24.54 -5.15 -5.82
N LEU A 871 -24.17 -5.93 -4.79
CA LEU A 871 -24.11 -7.40 -4.80
C LEU A 871 -25.45 -8.09 -4.49
N GLY A 872 -26.51 -7.36 -4.15
CA GLY A 872 -27.84 -7.91 -3.81
C GLY A 872 -27.94 -8.59 -2.44
N LEU A 873 -27.06 -8.25 -1.51
CA LEU A 873 -26.90 -8.86 -0.18
C LEU A 873 -27.67 -8.14 0.94
N LEU A 874 -28.24 -6.96 0.68
CA LEU A 874 -29.09 -6.23 1.62
C LEU A 874 -30.58 -6.40 1.30
N VAL A 875 -31.40 -6.52 2.35
CA VAL A 875 -32.86 -6.45 2.25
C VAL A 875 -33.36 -5.31 3.15
N ASN A 876 -33.98 -4.31 2.53
CA ASN A 876 -34.41 -3.05 3.17
C ASN A 876 -33.28 -2.33 3.96
N GLY A 877 -32.03 -2.42 3.50
CA GLY A 877 -30.86 -1.84 4.19
C GLY A 877 -30.29 -2.67 5.34
N ASN A 878 -30.66 -3.95 5.45
CA ASN A 878 -30.21 -4.83 6.54
C ASN A 878 -29.58 -6.10 5.99
N VAL A 879 -28.60 -6.65 6.72
CA VAL A 879 -28.07 -8.00 6.48
C VAL A 879 -28.94 -9.07 7.14
N GLY A 880 -28.74 -10.34 6.76
CA GLY A 880 -29.36 -11.49 7.42
C GLY A 880 -28.44 -12.13 8.46
N TYR A 881 -28.29 -13.46 8.41
CA TYR A 881 -27.69 -14.27 9.48
C TYR A 881 -26.87 -15.46 8.96
N TRP A 882 -26.12 -16.11 9.85
CA TRP A 882 -25.46 -17.38 9.59
C TRP A 882 -26.37 -18.56 9.95
N ASN A 883 -26.77 -19.34 8.96
CA ASN A 883 -27.60 -20.52 9.15
C ASN A 883 -26.75 -21.80 9.18
N TYR A 884 -26.79 -22.52 10.30
CA TYR A 884 -26.08 -23.78 10.53
C TYR A 884 -27.03 -24.97 10.81
N GLY A 885 -28.34 -24.81 10.58
CA GLY A 885 -29.36 -25.83 10.87
C GLY A 885 -29.40 -27.00 9.89
N ASP A 886 -30.51 -27.75 9.92
CA ASP A 886 -30.70 -28.97 9.11
C ASP A 886 -30.33 -28.80 7.63
N ASN A 887 -29.60 -29.77 7.08
CA ASN A 887 -29.13 -29.83 5.69
C ASN A 887 -28.26 -28.63 5.24
N GLN A 888 -27.46 -28.02 6.13
CA GLN A 888 -26.44 -27.03 5.75
C GLN A 888 -25.01 -27.62 5.72
N ASP A 889 -24.89 -28.94 5.57
CA ASP A 889 -23.60 -29.65 5.64
C ASP A 889 -22.81 -29.57 4.34
N CYS A 890 -21.50 -29.31 4.46
CA CYS A 890 -20.59 -29.21 3.33
C CYS A 890 -20.00 -30.59 2.96
N TYR A 891 -20.85 -31.46 2.40
CA TYR A 891 -20.49 -32.77 1.86
C TYR A 891 -20.39 -32.76 0.33
N GLY A 892 -19.42 -33.48 -0.24
CA GLY A 892 -19.15 -33.55 -1.68
C GLY A 892 -17.97 -32.68 -2.12
N ASP A 893 -17.90 -32.41 -3.42
CA ASP A 893 -16.89 -31.51 -4.00
C ASP A 893 -17.10 -30.09 -3.47
N LYS A 894 -16.02 -29.46 -2.98
CA LYS A 894 -16.04 -28.10 -2.43
C LYS A 894 -15.39 -27.11 -3.38
N PRO A 895 -15.86 -25.85 -3.43
CA PRO A 895 -15.10 -24.79 -4.07
C PRO A 895 -13.74 -24.62 -3.38
N THR A 896 -12.73 -24.18 -4.13
CA THR A 896 -11.42 -23.83 -3.56
C THR A 896 -11.59 -22.62 -2.65
N PHE A 897 -11.09 -22.73 -1.41
CA PHE A 897 -11.03 -21.58 -0.50
C PHE A 897 -10.09 -20.51 -1.06
N ASP A 898 -10.59 -19.29 -1.22
CA ASP A 898 -9.84 -18.14 -1.72
C ASP A 898 -9.69 -17.10 -0.59
N PRO A 899 -8.51 -17.03 0.06
CA PRO A 899 -8.25 -16.07 1.13
C PRO A 899 -8.11 -14.62 0.62
N SER A 900 -7.84 -14.40 -0.67
CA SER A 900 -7.68 -13.04 -1.23
C SER A 900 -9.00 -12.28 -1.35
N LYS A 901 -10.13 -13.01 -1.43
CA LYS A 901 -11.47 -12.43 -1.43
C LYS A 901 -11.97 -12.12 -0.01
N GLN A 902 -12.69 -11.01 0.14
CA GLN A 902 -13.51 -10.72 1.33
C GLN A 902 -14.55 -11.83 1.55
N VAL A 903 -14.94 -12.12 2.80
CA VAL A 903 -15.76 -13.32 3.11
C VAL A 903 -17.13 -13.33 2.42
N TYR A 904 -17.74 -12.17 2.19
CA TYR A 904 -19.01 -12.01 1.48
C TYR A 904 -18.89 -12.20 -0.05
N LEU A 905 -17.68 -12.30 -0.59
CA LEU A 905 -17.38 -12.64 -1.99
C LEU A 905 -16.98 -14.11 -2.18
N ARG A 906 -16.89 -14.90 -1.10
CA ARG A 906 -16.52 -16.32 -1.15
C ARG A 906 -17.76 -17.21 -1.33
N GLU A 907 -17.58 -18.32 -2.03
CA GLU A 907 -18.67 -19.27 -2.29
C GLU A 907 -19.16 -19.99 -1.02
N SER A 908 -20.41 -20.47 -1.04
CA SER A 908 -20.95 -21.33 0.02
C SER A 908 -20.09 -22.59 0.16
N CYS A 909 -19.84 -23.03 1.40
CA CYS A 909 -18.87 -24.09 1.74
C CYS A 909 -17.39 -23.80 1.44
N ALA A 910 -17.06 -22.55 1.06
CA ALA A 910 -15.69 -22.03 0.96
C ALA A 910 -15.54 -20.62 1.58
N SER A 911 -16.44 -20.23 2.49
CA SER A 911 -16.39 -18.96 3.24
C SER A 911 -15.14 -18.89 4.13
N TYR A 912 -14.68 -20.03 4.62
CA TYR A 912 -13.43 -20.18 5.36
C TYR A 912 -12.78 -21.54 5.06
N GLN A 913 -11.47 -21.66 5.29
CA GLN A 913 -10.75 -22.91 5.08
C GLN A 913 -11.37 -24.06 5.87
N ASP A 914 -11.49 -25.23 5.23
CA ASP A 914 -11.98 -26.46 5.85
C ASP A 914 -13.45 -26.46 6.31
N GLN A 915 -14.26 -25.43 6.03
CA GLN A 915 -15.68 -25.29 6.40
C GLN A 915 -16.47 -26.61 6.32
N LYS A 916 -17.07 -27.02 7.45
CA LYS A 916 -17.76 -28.32 7.58
C LYS A 916 -19.27 -28.23 7.38
N ALA A 917 -19.90 -27.13 7.79
CA ALA A 917 -21.33 -26.85 7.64
C ALA A 917 -21.59 -25.34 7.77
N GLY A 918 -22.82 -24.93 7.48
CA GLY A 918 -23.32 -23.57 7.64
C GLY A 918 -23.09 -22.67 6.43
N LYS A 919 -23.89 -21.60 6.30
CA LYS A 919 -23.79 -20.59 5.24
C LYS A 919 -24.46 -19.26 5.59
N PHE A 920 -24.13 -18.21 4.83
CA PHE A 920 -24.84 -16.94 4.86
C PHE A 920 -26.28 -17.05 4.34
N VAL A 921 -27.19 -16.32 4.99
CA VAL A 921 -28.55 -16.04 4.51
C VAL A 921 -28.72 -14.52 4.49
N TRP A 922 -29.16 -13.98 3.34
CA TRP A 922 -29.26 -12.54 3.09
C TRP A 922 -30.73 -12.13 2.93
N ASP A 923 -31.44 -12.06 4.05
CA ASP A 923 -32.89 -11.83 4.13
C ASP A 923 -33.29 -10.58 4.93
N GLY A 924 -32.32 -9.84 5.47
CA GLY A 924 -32.54 -8.64 6.30
C GLY A 924 -32.94 -8.93 7.76
N SER A 925 -32.92 -10.21 8.18
CA SER A 925 -33.39 -10.63 9.50
C SER A 925 -32.60 -10.07 10.69
N ALA A 926 -31.37 -9.59 10.51
CA ALA A 926 -30.59 -8.97 11.59
C ALA A 926 -31.03 -7.55 11.94
N GLN A 927 -31.79 -6.87 11.07
CA GLN A 927 -32.36 -5.53 11.32
C GLN A 927 -31.32 -4.43 11.65
N LYS A 928 -30.06 -4.63 11.24
CA LYS A 928 -28.97 -3.64 11.27
C LYS A 928 -28.16 -3.74 9.96
N SER A 929 -27.56 -2.62 9.56
CA SER A 929 -26.55 -2.48 8.50
C SER A 929 -25.16 -2.93 9.01
N LEU A 930 -24.16 -3.05 8.13
CA LEU A 930 -22.75 -3.21 8.51
C LEU A 930 -21.92 -1.93 8.34
N GLU A 931 -22.48 -0.86 7.77
CA GLU A 931 -21.73 0.33 7.39
C GLU A 931 -21.21 1.08 8.63
N GLY A 932 -19.90 1.34 8.66
CA GLY A 932 -19.23 2.06 9.76
C GLY A 932 -18.87 1.22 10.99
N CYS A 933 -19.11 -0.10 10.96
CA CYS A 933 -18.71 -1.05 11.99
C CYS A 933 -17.19 -1.39 11.91
N GLY A 934 -16.78 -2.59 12.36
CA GLY A 934 -15.39 -3.06 12.31
C GLY A 934 -14.71 -3.23 13.67
N TRP A 935 -15.39 -2.82 14.74
CA TRP A 935 -14.82 -2.66 16.09
C TRP A 935 -15.03 -3.85 17.02
N TRP A 936 -15.18 -5.04 16.45
CA TRP A 936 -15.25 -6.31 17.18
C TRP A 936 -13.96 -6.61 17.95
N GLY A 937 -14.08 -7.47 18.95
CA GLY A 937 -13.00 -7.88 19.84
C GLY A 937 -11.78 -8.41 19.11
N ARG A 938 -10.60 -7.85 19.40
CA ARG A 938 -9.32 -8.36 18.90
C ARG A 938 -8.23 -8.48 19.95
N GLY A 939 -7.30 -9.39 19.67
CA GLY A 939 -6.21 -9.72 20.58
C GLY A 939 -6.68 -10.45 21.84
N VAL A 940 -5.73 -10.75 22.71
CA VAL A 940 -5.86 -11.80 23.72
C VAL A 940 -6.97 -11.58 24.77
N ILE A 941 -7.36 -10.32 25.04
CA ILE A 941 -8.45 -9.98 25.96
C ILE A 941 -9.69 -9.39 25.27
N GLN A 942 -9.74 -9.45 23.93
CA GLN A 942 -10.84 -8.93 23.10
C GLN A 942 -11.06 -7.42 23.27
N THR A 943 -10.05 -6.65 22.84
CA THR A 943 -10.12 -5.18 22.73
C THR A 943 -11.26 -4.82 21.78
N THR A 944 -12.28 -4.13 22.27
CA THR A 944 -13.57 -3.95 21.59
C THR A 944 -14.02 -2.48 21.62
N GLY A 945 -14.60 -1.99 20.52
CA GLY A 945 -15.22 -0.66 20.42
C GLY A 945 -14.26 0.49 20.10
N ARG A 946 -14.78 1.53 19.43
CA ARG A 946 -13.99 2.65 18.86
C ARG A 946 -13.09 3.37 19.85
N TYR A 947 -13.50 3.49 21.11
CA TYR A 947 -12.72 4.14 22.17
C TYR A 947 -11.50 3.33 22.62
N ASN A 948 -11.60 2.00 22.67
CA ASN A 948 -10.48 1.18 23.14
C ASN A 948 -9.42 1.01 22.04
N PHE A 949 -9.84 0.74 20.80
CA PHE A 949 -8.95 0.83 19.64
C PHE A 949 -8.37 2.23 19.47
N GLY A 950 -9.14 3.29 19.71
CA GLY A 950 -8.67 4.66 19.59
C GLY A 950 -7.67 5.07 20.67
N LYS A 951 -7.87 4.70 21.94
CA LYS A 951 -6.84 4.81 22.99
C LYS A 951 -5.55 4.09 22.56
N LEU A 952 -5.65 2.83 22.13
CA LEU A 952 -4.51 2.03 21.70
C LEU A 952 -3.79 2.71 20.50
N ASN A 953 -4.52 3.17 19.50
CA ASN A 953 -3.97 3.85 18.32
C ASN A 953 -3.36 5.22 18.65
N HIS A 954 -3.92 5.98 19.61
CA HIS A 954 -3.37 7.27 20.04
C HIS A 954 -2.01 7.13 20.72
N PHE A 955 -1.87 6.14 21.60
CA PHE A 955 -0.67 5.97 22.41
C PHE A 955 0.39 5.05 21.79
N MET A 956 -0.01 4.05 21.00
CA MET A 956 0.89 3.02 20.47
C MET A 956 1.05 3.03 18.95
N GLY A 957 0.15 3.68 18.21
CA GLY A 957 0.17 3.73 16.74
C GLY A 957 0.11 5.17 16.18
N ARG A 958 -0.35 5.32 14.94
CA ARG A 958 -0.57 6.63 14.31
C ARG A 958 -1.78 7.33 14.91
N SER A 959 -1.53 8.24 15.85
CA SER A 959 -2.57 9.00 16.56
C SER A 959 -3.60 9.64 15.65
N HIS A 960 -4.88 9.42 16.00
CA HIS A 960 -6.04 9.95 15.29
C HIS A 960 -6.60 11.25 15.90
N VAL A 961 -6.02 11.71 17.01
CA VAL A 961 -6.52 12.83 17.83
C VAL A 961 -6.03 14.17 17.28
N ASP A 962 -6.89 15.18 17.26
CA ASP A 962 -6.57 16.54 16.82
C ASP A 962 -5.52 17.17 17.77
N PRO A 963 -4.34 17.61 17.28
CA PRO A 963 -3.30 18.16 18.15
C PRO A 963 -3.72 19.46 18.85
N ASP A 964 -4.72 20.20 18.33
CA ASP A 964 -5.20 21.43 18.98
C ASP A 964 -6.03 21.20 20.25
N ILE A 965 -6.50 19.97 20.53
CA ILE A 965 -7.21 19.63 21.78
C ILE A 965 -6.31 18.98 22.84
N VAL A 966 -5.06 18.67 22.52
CA VAL A 966 -4.08 18.11 23.45
C VAL A 966 -3.81 19.08 24.61
N GLY A 967 -3.81 18.57 25.84
CA GLY A 967 -3.68 19.38 27.05
C GLY A 967 -4.96 20.09 27.50
N THR A 968 -6.10 19.82 26.85
CA THR A 968 -7.43 20.35 27.25
C THR A 968 -8.34 19.24 27.78
N THR A 969 -9.40 19.60 28.50
CA THR A 969 -10.44 18.66 28.94
C THR A 969 -11.60 18.65 27.94
N VAL A 970 -11.82 17.53 27.25
CA VAL A 970 -12.88 17.35 26.23
C VAL A 970 -13.83 16.25 26.67
N GLU A 971 -15.14 16.53 26.67
CA GLU A 971 -16.20 15.61 27.17
C GLU A 971 -15.93 15.04 28.59
N GLY A 972 -15.21 15.80 29.42
CA GLY A 972 -14.83 15.41 30.78
C GLY A 972 -13.51 14.62 30.89
N ILE A 973 -12.78 14.45 29.79
CA ILE A 973 -11.53 13.68 29.71
C ILE A 973 -10.37 14.61 29.39
N ASP A 974 -9.31 14.59 30.22
CA ASP A 974 -8.08 15.31 29.94
C ASP A 974 -7.30 14.66 28.79
N VAL A 975 -7.21 15.34 27.67
CA VAL A 975 -6.53 14.86 26.46
C VAL A 975 -5.02 14.97 26.64
N LYS A 976 -4.30 13.87 26.39
CA LYS A 976 -2.85 13.77 26.49
C LYS A 976 -2.21 13.83 25.10
N ALA A 977 -0.89 13.90 25.08
CA ALA A 977 -0.12 13.84 23.84
C ALA A 977 0.20 12.39 23.48
N ALA A 978 0.17 12.08 22.19
CA ALA A 978 0.79 10.85 21.70
C ALA A 978 2.32 10.92 21.88
N PRO A 979 3.01 9.78 22.05
CA PRO A 979 4.47 9.76 21.98
C PRO A 979 4.98 10.26 20.62
N GLU A 980 6.15 10.92 20.60
CA GLU A 980 6.75 11.44 19.34
C GLU A 980 7.18 10.31 18.39
N SER A 981 7.60 9.17 18.94
CA SER A 981 7.91 7.92 18.22
C SER A 981 7.18 6.77 18.92
N PRO A 982 5.89 6.53 18.62
CA PRO A 982 5.12 5.42 19.21
C PRO A 982 5.60 4.07 18.67
N LEU A 983 5.47 3.00 19.47
CA LEU A 983 6.07 1.69 19.20
C LEU A 983 5.66 1.08 17.84
N TYR A 984 4.41 1.29 17.42
CA TYR A 984 3.83 0.79 16.18
C TYR A 984 3.43 1.95 15.27
N ALA A 985 4.33 2.94 15.14
CA ALA A 985 4.21 4.11 14.27
C ALA A 985 3.96 3.79 12.78
N ASP A 986 4.16 2.55 12.37
CA ASP A 986 3.82 1.99 11.07
C ASP A 986 2.32 1.62 10.92
N MET A 987 1.61 1.42 12.03
CA MET A 987 0.20 1.02 12.08
C MET A 987 -0.76 2.20 12.28
N ASP A 988 -1.94 2.11 11.64
CA ASP A 988 -3.12 2.89 12.02
C ASP A 988 -4.28 1.94 12.36
N LEU A 989 -4.46 1.68 13.66
CA LEU A 989 -5.49 0.79 14.18
C LEU A 989 -6.91 1.42 14.12
N CYS A 990 -7.02 2.71 13.77
CA CYS A 990 -8.31 3.36 13.48
C CYS A 990 -8.72 3.27 11.99
N PHE A 991 -7.81 3.00 11.06
CA PHE A 991 -8.16 2.66 9.68
C PHE A 991 -8.12 1.15 9.42
N ASN A 992 -7.21 0.41 10.07
CA ASN A 992 -7.13 -1.05 9.98
C ASN A 992 -6.95 -1.71 11.37
N PRO A 993 -8.05 -1.91 12.14
CA PRO A 993 -7.99 -2.68 13.39
C PRO A 993 -7.58 -4.15 13.23
N GLU A 994 -7.65 -4.73 12.02
CA GLU A 994 -7.23 -6.12 11.75
C GLU A 994 -5.73 -6.34 11.99
N LEU A 995 -4.90 -5.28 11.94
CA LEU A 995 -3.46 -5.34 12.23
C LEU A 995 -3.14 -5.95 13.61
N VAL A 996 -4.06 -5.87 14.58
CA VAL A 996 -3.92 -6.54 15.89
C VAL A 996 -3.82 -8.08 15.77
N CYS A 997 -4.32 -8.63 14.66
CA CYS A 997 -4.36 -10.07 14.38
C CYS A 997 -3.57 -10.46 13.11
N SER A 998 -3.50 -9.60 12.09
CA SER A 998 -2.90 -9.93 10.78
C SER A 998 -1.39 -9.81 10.70
N THR A 999 -0.77 -8.95 11.50
CA THR A 999 0.67 -8.68 11.41
C THR A 999 1.52 -9.93 11.66
N GLN A 1000 2.56 -10.09 10.84
CA GLN A 1000 3.62 -11.09 11.01
C GLN A 1000 4.92 -10.44 11.52
N GLU A 1001 5.12 -9.13 11.28
CA GLU A 1001 6.27 -8.37 11.81
C GLU A 1001 6.13 -8.14 13.33
N HIS A 1002 4.95 -7.73 13.80
CA HIS A 1002 4.72 -7.31 15.19
C HIS A 1002 3.81 -8.30 15.94
N GLY A 1003 4.13 -9.59 15.87
CA GLY A 1003 3.30 -10.67 16.41
C GLY A 1003 2.91 -10.49 17.90
N GLU A 1004 3.66 -9.71 18.66
CA GLU A 1004 3.35 -9.39 20.05
C GLU A 1004 2.18 -8.41 20.25
N ILE A 1005 1.75 -7.67 19.21
CA ILE A 1005 0.67 -6.66 19.31
C ILE A 1005 -0.65 -7.26 19.85
N LYS A 1006 -0.93 -8.54 19.50
CA LYS A 1006 -2.12 -9.27 19.94
C LYS A 1006 -2.15 -9.47 21.46
N TRP A 1007 -0.99 -9.49 22.11
CA TRP A 1007 -0.83 -9.48 23.56
C TRP A 1007 -0.84 -8.05 24.11
N ILE A 1008 -0.11 -7.12 23.47
CA ILE A 1008 -0.02 -5.71 23.91
C ILE A 1008 -1.39 -5.06 24.00
N ALA A 1009 -2.30 -5.30 23.05
CA ALA A 1009 -3.67 -4.77 23.12
C ALA A 1009 -4.37 -5.14 24.45
N GLY A 1010 -4.16 -6.37 24.95
CA GLY A 1010 -4.66 -6.82 26.25
C GLY A 1010 -3.83 -6.35 27.45
N ILE A 1011 -2.51 -6.25 27.32
CA ILE A 1011 -1.63 -5.74 28.39
C ILE A 1011 -1.86 -4.24 28.62
N PHE A 1012 -2.11 -3.47 27.56
CA PHE A 1012 -2.46 -2.05 27.62
C PHE A 1012 -3.78 -1.81 28.36
N TYR A 1013 -4.81 -2.62 28.08
CA TYR A 1013 -6.03 -2.64 28.90
C TYR A 1013 -5.71 -2.99 30.35
N TRP A 1014 -4.92 -4.05 30.59
CA TRP A 1014 -4.57 -4.52 31.93
C TRP A 1014 -3.88 -3.46 32.78
N MET A 1015 -2.90 -2.76 32.20
CA MET A 1015 -2.14 -1.71 32.88
C MET A 1015 -3.02 -0.57 33.37
N ASN A 1016 -3.96 -0.11 32.56
CA ASN A 1016 -4.81 1.03 32.86
C ASN A 1016 -6.03 0.63 33.72
N GLU A 1017 -6.77 -0.39 33.29
CA GLU A 1017 -8.10 -0.70 33.83
C GLU A 1017 -8.07 -1.76 34.95
N VAL A 1018 -6.98 -2.52 35.10
CA VAL A 1018 -6.84 -3.61 36.11
C VAL A 1018 -5.75 -3.29 37.15
N GLN A 1019 -4.54 -2.92 36.73
CA GLN A 1019 -3.48 -2.47 37.65
C GLN A 1019 -3.74 -1.04 38.15
N GLY A 1020 -4.28 -0.18 37.29
CA GLY A 1020 -4.76 1.17 37.64
C GLY A 1020 -6.18 1.25 38.21
N TYR A 1021 -6.85 0.11 38.47
CA TYR A 1021 -8.24 0.10 38.95
C TYR A 1021 -8.44 0.96 40.21
N ASN A 1022 -9.47 1.80 40.19
CA ASN A 1022 -9.87 2.65 41.30
C ASN A 1022 -11.39 2.89 41.26
N ASP A 1023 -12.03 2.93 42.43
CA ASP A 1023 -13.47 3.18 42.60
C ASP A 1023 -13.69 4.40 43.51
N VAL A 1024 -13.26 5.58 43.05
CA VAL A 1024 -13.13 6.79 43.89
C VAL A 1024 -14.48 7.26 44.42
N GLY A 1025 -14.74 6.96 45.69
CA GLY A 1025 -16.00 7.27 46.38
C GLY A 1025 -17.10 6.22 46.20
N GLY A 1026 -16.81 5.08 45.54
CA GLY A 1026 -17.73 3.96 45.37
C GLY A 1026 -17.63 2.92 46.48
N THR A 1027 -17.97 1.67 46.14
CA THR A 1027 -18.07 0.54 47.09
C THR A 1027 -16.72 -0.14 47.34
N TYR A 1028 -15.82 -0.06 46.36
CA TYR A 1028 -14.52 -0.73 46.34
C TYR A 1028 -13.36 0.29 46.43
N ALA A 1029 -13.61 1.47 47.00
CA ALA A 1029 -12.65 2.58 47.10
C ALA A 1029 -11.33 2.23 47.82
N ASP A 1030 -11.39 1.28 48.77
CA ASP A 1030 -10.23 0.76 49.52
C ASP A 1030 -9.52 -0.42 48.81
N TRP A 1031 -9.94 -0.80 47.60
CA TRP A 1031 -9.33 -1.90 46.84
C TRP A 1031 -8.17 -1.39 45.97
N ASN A 1032 -7.01 -2.06 46.07
CA ASN A 1032 -5.82 -1.74 45.27
C ASN A 1032 -5.15 -3.01 44.73
N TYR A 1033 -4.87 -3.05 43.42
CA TYR A 1033 -4.26 -4.21 42.75
C TYR A 1033 -2.96 -4.68 43.41
N PHE A 1034 -2.04 -3.74 43.67
CA PHE A 1034 -0.71 -4.06 44.17
C PHE A 1034 -0.77 -4.57 45.61
N GLU A 1035 -1.64 -4.00 46.45
CA GLU A 1035 -1.83 -4.47 47.83
C GLU A 1035 -2.47 -5.87 47.87
N GLN A 1036 -3.48 -6.15 47.04
CA GLN A 1036 -4.13 -7.47 47.02
C GLN A 1036 -3.21 -8.56 46.44
N LEU A 1037 -2.40 -8.22 45.42
CA LEU A 1037 -1.39 -9.13 44.86
C LEU A 1037 -0.34 -9.47 45.92
N LYS A 1038 0.22 -8.47 46.59
CA LYS A 1038 1.20 -8.66 47.68
C LYS A 1038 0.59 -9.47 48.82
N ALA A 1039 -0.62 -9.14 49.27
CA ALA A 1039 -1.32 -9.90 50.30
C ALA A 1039 -1.55 -11.39 49.95
N TYR A 1040 -1.82 -11.73 48.68
CA TYR A 1040 -1.94 -13.12 48.23
C TYR A 1040 -0.60 -13.88 48.25
N VAL A 1041 0.49 -13.22 47.84
CA VAL A 1041 1.83 -13.83 47.83
C VAL A 1041 2.40 -13.96 49.24
N ASP A 1042 2.32 -12.90 50.04
CA ASP A 1042 2.79 -12.85 51.42
C ASP A 1042 1.94 -13.75 52.34
N GLY A 1043 0.65 -13.91 52.00
CA GLY A 1043 -0.27 -14.90 52.57
C GLY A 1043 -0.01 -16.36 52.15
N GLY A 1044 1.04 -16.62 51.36
CA GLY A 1044 1.51 -17.97 51.03
C GLY A 1044 0.84 -18.62 49.82
N LEU A 1045 0.27 -17.85 48.89
CA LEU A 1045 -0.42 -18.33 47.69
C LEU A 1045 -1.67 -19.21 47.99
N VAL A 1046 -2.42 -18.84 49.03
CA VAL A 1046 -3.60 -19.59 49.51
C VAL A 1046 -4.90 -18.85 49.18
N GLY A 1047 -5.88 -19.59 48.66
CA GLY A 1047 -7.22 -19.10 48.38
C GLY A 1047 -7.41 -18.55 46.97
N THR A 1048 -8.64 -18.15 46.68
CA THR A 1048 -9.07 -17.66 45.36
C THR A 1048 -9.29 -16.15 45.27
N LYS A 1049 -9.41 -15.43 46.40
CA LYS A 1049 -9.92 -14.04 46.42
C LYS A 1049 -9.23 -13.10 45.43
N PHE A 1050 -7.90 -13.12 45.33
CA PHE A 1050 -7.18 -12.24 44.40
C PHE A 1050 -7.57 -12.50 42.93
N ILE A 1051 -7.61 -13.75 42.47
CA ILE A 1051 -8.01 -14.05 41.09
C ILE A 1051 -9.52 -13.83 40.86
N ASP A 1052 -10.33 -13.99 41.92
CA ASP A 1052 -11.76 -13.71 41.88
C ASP A 1052 -12.05 -12.22 41.63
N ASP A 1053 -11.41 -11.35 42.42
CA ASP A 1053 -11.50 -9.90 42.28
C ASP A 1053 -11.05 -9.46 40.87
N ILE A 1054 -9.90 -9.96 40.41
CA ILE A 1054 -9.32 -9.65 39.10
C ILE A 1054 -10.23 -10.10 37.94
N SER A 1055 -10.83 -11.30 38.06
CA SER A 1055 -11.81 -11.80 37.09
C SER A 1055 -13.10 -10.97 37.09
N GLY A 1056 -13.47 -10.42 38.25
CA GLY A 1056 -14.51 -9.42 38.41
C GLY A 1056 -14.21 -8.14 37.63
N ILE A 1057 -13.04 -7.54 37.80
CA ILE A 1057 -12.67 -6.30 37.11
C ILE A 1057 -12.71 -6.53 35.59
N VAL A 1058 -12.09 -7.61 35.11
CA VAL A 1058 -11.97 -7.88 33.66
C VAL A 1058 -13.30 -8.20 33.00
N ASN A 1059 -14.18 -9.00 33.63
CA ASN A 1059 -15.42 -9.45 32.99
C ASN A 1059 -16.66 -8.62 33.39
N ARG A 1060 -16.58 -7.83 34.47
CA ARG A 1060 -17.74 -7.16 35.10
C ARG A 1060 -17.46 -5.74 35.61
N GLY A 1061 -16.22 -5.26 35.62
CA GLY A 1061 -15.85 -3.89 36.01
C GLY A 1061 -15.79 -3.61 37.51
N CYS A 1062 -15.78 -4.63 38.38
CA CYS A 1062 -15.58 -4.45 39.83
C CYS A 1062 -14.86 -5.65 40.46
N PRO A 1063 -14.12 -5.48 41.59
CA PRO A 1063 -13.37 -6.56 42.23
C PRO A 1063 -14.27 -7.51 43.06
N ASP A 1064 -15.15 -8.25 42.39
CA ASP A 1064 -16.08 -9.20 43.00
C ASP A 1064 -16.45 -10.36 42.05
N LYS A 1065 -16.88 -11.50 42.62
CA LYS A 1065 -17.48 -12.63 41.90
C LYS A 1065 -18.83 -12.27 41.28
N THR A 1066 -19.52 -11.30 41.85
CA THR A 1066 -20.85 -10.85 41.39
C THR A 1066 -20.99 -9.36 41.62
N CYS A 1067 -20.75 -8.59 40.58
CA CYS A 1067 -20.79 -7.13 40.65
C CYS A 1067 -22.24 -6.61 40.75
N PRO A 1068 -22.51 -5.56 41.55
CA PRO A 1068 -23.88 -5.11 41.83
C PRO A 1068 -24.73 -4.69 40.61
N ILE A 1069 -24.09 -4.25 39.53
CA ILE A 1069 -24.75 -3.78 38.29
C ILE A 1069 -24.68 -4.84 37.19
N SER A 1070 -23.49 -5.38 36.96
CA SER A 1070 -23.14 -6.25 35.82
C SER A 1070 -23.28 -7.75 36.11
N GLY A 1071 -23.51 -8.17 37.36
CA GLY A 1071 -23.84 -9.54 37.73
C GLY A 1071 -22.64 -10.49 37.88
N PRO A 1072 -22.87 -11.82 37.83
CA PRO A 1072 -21.86 -12.84 38.10
C PRO A 1072 -20.84 -12.98 36.97
N VAL A 1073 -19.57 -13.18 37.33
CA VAL A 1073 -18.44 -13.38 36.39
C VAL A 1073 -18.64 -14.61 35.52
N ASP A 1074 -18.52 -14.47 34.20
CA ASP A 1074 -18.55 -15.60 33.25
C ASP A 1074 -17.31 -16.49 33.44
N GLY A 1075 -17.51 -17.81 33.42
CA GLY A 1075 -16.43 -18.79 33.45
C GLY A 1075 -15.49 -18.69 34.67
N LEU A 1076 -15.97 -18.16 35.80
CA LEU A 1076 -15.15 -17.92 37.01
C LEU A 1076 -14.32 -19.14 37.44
N ASP A 1077 -14.91 -20.34 37.48
CA ASP A 1077 -14.19 -21.57 37.83
C ASP A 1077 -13.05 -21.88 36.85
N LYS A 1078 -13.22 -21.60 35.55
CA LYS A 1078 -12.16 -21.77 34.54
C LYS A 1078 -11.06 -20.72 34.69
N ARG A 1079 -11.40 -19.47 35.01
CA ARG A 1079 -10.40 -18.42 35.31
C ARG A 1079 -9.55 -18.81 36.54
N GLN A 1080 -10.18 -19.34 37.59
CA GLN A 1080 -9.47 -19.90 38.75
C GLN A 1080 -8.57 -21.08 38.37
N GLU A 1081 -9.09 -22.08 37.65
CA GLU A 1081 -8.30 -23.24 37.17
C GLU A 1081 -7.08 -22.80 36.35
N ASN A 1082 -7.27 -21.87 35.40
CA ASN A 1082 -6.22 -21.33 34.55
C ASN A 1082 -5.14 -20.60 35.37
N PHE A 1083 -5.52 -19.84 36.40
CA PHE A 1083 -4.57 -19.15 37.30
C PHE A 1083 -3.70 -20.13 38.07
N PHE A 1084 -4.29 -21.14 38.74
CA PHE A 1084 -3.51 -22.16 39.45
C PHE A 1084 -2.61 -22.95 38.50
N LYS A 1085 -3.10 -23.26 37.28
CA LYS A 1085 -2.33 -23.93 36.23
C LYS A 1085 -1.13 -23.09 35.76
N ALA A 1086 -1.30 -21.78 35.54
CA ALA A 1086 -0.21 -20.88 35.15
C ALA A 1086 0.83 -20.71 36.25
N LEU A 1087 0.41 -20.60 37.52
CA LEU A 1087 1.33 -20.56 38.68
C LEU A 1087 2.16 -21.85 38.79
N GLN A 1088 1.52 -23.02 38.64
CA GLN A 1088 2.20 -24.32 38.66
C GLN A 1088 3.10 -24.53 37.44
N ALA A 1089 2.74 -23.97 36.28
CA ALA A 1089 3.61 -23.95 35.12
C ALA A 1089 4.92 -23.20 35.44
N MET A 1090 4.81 -22.00 36.03
CA MET A 1090 5.93 -21.15 36.47
C MET A 1090 6.63 -21.60 37.76
N GLY A 1091 6.34 -22.80 38.27
CA GLY A 1091 7.05 -23.43 39.40
C GLY A 1091 6.63 -22.96 40.80
N LEU A 1092 5.47 -22.29 40.92
CA LEU A 1092 4.87 -21.94 42.21
C LEU A 1092 3.89 -23.04 42.67
N ASN A 1093 3.70 -23.17 44.00
CA ASN A 1093 2.86 -24.20 44.62
C ASN A 1093 1.65 -23.58 45.36
N PRO A 1094 0.65 -23.03 44.63
CA PRO A 1094 -0.53 -22.42 45.24
C PRO A 1094 -1.54 -23.45 45.78
N THR A 1095 -2.43 -23.01 46.66
CA THR A 1095 -3.55 -23.80 47.21
C THR A 1095 -4.88 -23.06 46.99
N LYS A 1096 -5.91 -23.76 46.49
CA LYS A 1096 -7.24 -23.19 46.17
C LYS A 1096 -8.09 -22.90 47.41
#